data_AF-A0A7I5E533-F1
#
_entry.id   AF-A0A7I5E533-F1
#
_cell.length_a   1.000
_cell.length_b   1.000
_cell.length_c   1.000
_cell.angle_alpha   90.00
_cell.angle_beta   90.00
_cell.angle_gamma   90.00
#
_symmetry.space_group_name_H-M   'P 1'
#
loop_
_entity.id
_entity.type
_entity.pdbx_description
1 polymer ?
#
loop_
_entity_poly.entity_id
_entity_poly.type
_entity_poly.pdbx_seq_one_letter_code
_entity_poly.pdbx_strand_id
1 'polypeptide(L)'
;MQQKPKAFISYIFLTALVTNGHGEGQKNVILIITDDQDIELGSMQYMPKVTRLMREKGTEFHGGFVSTPICCPSRSSLLTGMYVHNHNVHTNNHNCSGEEWRKTHEPRSIGVYMKEAGYHTAYLGKYLNEYEGNYVPPGWDYWMGLVKNSKFYNYTVNLNGNRVKYGGEYEKDYFTDLVTNNSVKFITDHFLTQGHDPFFLVISYPAPHGPEDPAPQYAELFEDIDSHRTDSWNYAPNPDKQWLLQRTGKMEPVHVAFTDLLHRRRMQTLQSVDDGVHQIFSTLRDYNYLSSTYAFYTSDHGYHLGQFGLIKGKNMPYEFDIRVPFFLRGPGVMKNFSIREPVMNVDIAPTLLSIAGSSIPDHMDGRNLLELVALKKAALSGKVNRTNLPDPWRDTILIERGKMPKLRKIRDRWLNQKERYGKEVRLNEACSRPEWQRPCSGTQQWSCYRSSDDRWRILKCRDRKNRHCGCEKRQKRSIKWNDAKSHDEDFVDEFIQHVHEYEILRNKEWYQGTFDTLPTRRRRSLCSCRNPSLHPLKLEEFSIRPPMDAVEGPRKRKDRGNSSHPVRLSCSVQQMNCFLHSIDHWKTPPLWPDEYGQFCFCQNSNNNTYWCLRTINEAENFLYCEFVTEFVSYYDLNEDPYQLHNIVYSLEMSTLERLSERLRLLRDCKGASCERYSAINWEQHIEPPLTAPHP
;
A
#
# COMPACT_ATOMS: atom_id res chain seq x y z
N MET A 1 -69.85 15.63 50.47
CA MET A 1 -68.47 16.04 50.12
C MET A 1 -67.58 14.80 50.09
N GLN A 2 -66.60 14.79 49.17
CA GLN A 2 -65.34 14.02 49.16
C GLN A 2 -65.18 12.80 50.11
N GLN A 3 -65.03 11.61 49.54
CA GLN A 3 -63.74 10.88 49.45
C GLN A 3 -63.95 9.49 48.81
N LYS A 4 -63.18 9.17 47.76
CA LYS A 4 -62.90 7.80 47.31
C LYS A 4 -61.46 7.73 46.75
N PRO A 5 -60.67 6.70 47.09
CA PRO A 5 -59.27 6.60 46.67
C PRO A 5 -59.08 5.86 45.34
N LYS A 6 -58.01 6.26 44.63
CA LYS A 6 -57.14 5.48 43.71
C LYS A 6 -57.78 4.37 42.87
N ALA A 7 -57.90 4.62 41.56
CA ALA A 7 -57.88 3.57 40.53
C ALA A 7 -56.52 3.59 39.81
N PHE A 8 -55.85 2.45 39.74
CA PHE A 8 -54.68 2.25 38.86
C PHE A 8 -55.18 2.17 37.42
N ILE A 9 -54.71 3.03 36.52
CA ILE A 9 -54.93 2.89 35.08
C ILE A 9 -53.79 2.05 34.52
N SER A 10 -54.10 0.80 34.15
CA SER A 10 -53.17 -0.04 33.39
C SER A 10 -53.13 0.44 31.95
N TYR A 11 -51.98 0.97 31.51
CA TYR A 11 -51.74 1.24 30.10
C TYR A 11 -51.47 -0.08 29.37
N ILE A 12 -52.53 -0.64 28.77
CA ILE A 12 -52.42 -1.72 27.80
C ILE A 12 -51.72 -1.12 26.56
N PHE A 13 -50.43 -1.38 26.41
CA PHE A 13 -49.75 -1.19 25.15
C PHE A 13 -50.35 -2.15 24.12
N LEU A 14 -51.16 -1.61 23.22
CA LEU A 14 -51.62 -2.34 22.05
C LEU A 14 -50.43 -2.49 21.11
N THR A 15 -49.71 -3.61 21.21
CA THR A 15 -48.66 -3.97 20.28
C THR A 15 -49.30 -4.24 18.92
N ALA A 16 -49.29 -3.21 18.06
CA ALA A 16 -49.57 -3.38 16.65
C ALA A 16 -48.51 -4.34 16.09
N LEU A 17 -48.93 -5.58 15.84
CA LEU A 17 -48.20 -6.53 15.03
C LEU A 17 -48.06 -5.95 13.62
N VAL A 18 -46.96 -5.22 13.41
CA VAL A 18 -46.44 -4.99 12.07
C VAL A 18 -46.08 -6.37 11.54
N THR A 19 -46.95 -6.89 10.69
CA THR A 19 -46.69 -8.10 9.91
C THR A 19 -45.54 -7.78 8.96
N ASN A 20 -44.30 -7.99 9.41
CA ASN A 20 -43.15 -8.09 8.53
C ASN A 20 -43.50 -9.09 7.43
N GLY A 21 -43.41 -8.65 6.17
CA GLY A 21 -43.84 -9.45 5.04
C GLY A 21 -43.04 -10.76 4.95
N HIS A 22 -43.64 -11.87 5.38
CA HIS A 22 -43.25 -13.19 4.93
C HIS A 22 -43.51 -13.25 3.42
N GLY A 23 -42.44 -13.25 2.61
CA GLY A 23 -42.59 -13.09 1.15
C GLY A 23 -41.36 -13.37 0.29
N GLU A 24 -40.13 -13.30 0.84
CA GLU A 24 -38.95 -13.89 0.21
C GLU A 24 -38.03 -14.48 1.29
N GLY A 25 -37.60 -15.73 1.12
CA GLY A 25 -36.64 -16.37 2.03
C GLY A 25 -35.26 -15.71 1.99
N GLN A 26 -34.45 -15.96 3.04
CA GLN A 26 -33.04 -15.54 3.10
C GLN A 26 -32.32 -15.97 1.81
N LYS A 27 -31.44 -15.10 1.32
CA LYS A 27 -30.79 -15.25 0.00
C LYS A 27 -29.38 -15.81 0.18
N ASN A 28 -28.96 -16.66 -0.75
CA ASN A 28 -27.61 -17.18 -0.76
C ASN A 28 -26.59 -16.05 -0.95
N VAL A 29 -25.39 -16.22 -0.42
CA VAL A 29 -24.29 -15.24 -0.52
C VAL A 29 -23.03 -15.94 -0.99
N ILE A 30 -22.37 -15.36 -2.00
CA ILE A 30 -21.01 -15.72 -2.40
C ILE A 30 -20.12 -14.48 -2.32
N LEU A 31 -18.96 -14.64 -1.70
CA LEU A 31 -17.92 -13.62 -1.63
C LEU A 31 -16.65 -14.16 -2.29
N ILE A 32 -16.32 -13.65 -3.46
CA ILE A 32 -15.13 -14.03 -4.24
C ILE A 32 -14.04 -12.99 -4.00
N ILE A 33 -12.88 -13.45 -3.55
CA ILE A 33 -11.73 -12.61 -3.17
C ILE A 33 -10.50 -13.11 -3.92
N THR A 34 -9.79 -12.21 -4.59
CA THR A 34 -8.45 -12.44 -5.14
C THR A 34 -7.34 -11.89 -4.22
N ASP A 35 -6.10 -12.23 -4.51
CA ASP A 35 -4.93 -11.89 -3.69
C ASP A 35 -3.90 -11.14 -4.55
N ASP A 36 -3.60 -9.88 -4.21
CA ASP A 36 -2.76 -8.97 -5.00
C ASP A 36 -3.33 -8.58 -6.39
N GLN A 37 -4.66 -8.58 -6.61
CA GLN A 37 -5.26 -8.12 -7.88
C GLN A 37 -5.49 -6.61 -7.92
N ASP A 38 -4.78 -5.94 -8.82
CA ASP A 38 -4.95 -4.52 -9.17
C ASP A 38 -6.19 -4.26 -10.05
N ILE A 39 -6.56 -2.99 -10.21
CA ILE A 39 -7.38 -2.52 -11.35
C ILE A 39 -6.58 -1.63 -12.30
N GLU A 40 -5.64 -0.83 -11.78
CA GLU A 40 -4.87 0.17 -12.53
C GLU A 40 -3.82 -0.40 -13.50
N LEU A 41 -3.36 -1.65 -13.32
CA LEU A 41 -2.46 -2.31 -14.28
C LEU A 41 -3.24 -3.06 -15.38
N GLY A 42 -4.57 -2.93 -15.37
CA GLY A 42 -5.47 -3.47 -16.37
C GLY A 42 -5.94 -4.90 -16.12
N SER A 43 -5.82 -5.47 -14.91
CA SER A 43 -6.09 -6.90 -14.69
C SER A 43 -7.46 -7.38 -15.19
N MET A 44 -8.51 -6.57 -15.01
CA MET A 44 -9.88 -6.88 -15.45
C MET A 44 -10.06 -6.94 -16.97
N GLN A 45 -9.14 -6.35 -17.76
CA GLN A 45 -9.15 -6.46 -19.23
C GLN A 45 -8.92 -7.90 -19.69
N TYR A 46 -8.24 -8.70 -18.87
CA TYR A 46 -7.91 -10.10 -19.12
C TYR A 46 -8.90 -11.08 -18.45
N MET A 47 -9.99 -10.59 -17.85
CA MET A 47 -11.01 -11.42 -17.17
C MET A 47 -12.40 -11.25 -17.80
N PRO A 48 -12.61 -11.69 -19.06
CA PRO A 48 -13.85 -11.47 -19.79
C PRO A 48 -15.06 -12.20 -19.18
N LYS A 49 -14.89 -13.39 -18.58
CA LYS A 49 -16.01 -14.14 -18.00
C LYS A 49 -16.50 -13.49 -16.71
N VAL A 50 -15.60 -13.11 -15.80
CA VAL A 50 -15.93 -12.32 -14.59
C VAL A 50 -16.54 -10.99 -14.99
N THR A 51 -15.96 -10.28 -15.95
CA THR A 51 -16.51 -9.00 -16.45
C THR A 51 -17.96 -9.17 -16.93
N ARG A 52 -18.24 -10.20 -17.74
CA ARG A 52 -19.59 -10.51 -18.22
C ARG A 52 -20.55 -10.97 -17.10
N LEU A 53 -20.05 -11.69 -16.10
CA LEU A 53 -20.86 -12.24 -15.02
C LEU A 53 -21.13 -11.25 -13.88
N MET A 54 -20.20 -10.33 -13.61
CA MET A 54 -20.24 -9.41 -12.48
C MET A 54 -20.59 -7.98 -12.91
N ARG A 55 -19.83 -7.40 -13.86
CA ARG A 55 -20.07 -6.02 -14.32
C ARG A 55 -21.36 -5.91 -15.14
N GLU A 56 -21.52 -6.69 -16.21
CA GLU A 56 -22.69 -6.57 -17.10
C GLU A 56 -24.02 -7.05 -16.47
N LYS A 57 -23.96 -7.86 -15.41
CA LYS A 57 -25.14 -8.44 -14.74
C LYS A 57 -25.32 -7.96 -13.30
N GLY A 58 -24.49 -7.00 -12.87
CA GLY A 58 -24.52 -6.39 -11.55
C GLY A 58 -24.15 -4.91 -11.63
N THR A 59 -23.67 -4.39 -10.52
CA THR A 59 -23.19 -3.01 -10.34
C THR A 59 -21.69 -3.04 -10.07
N GLU A 60 -20.95 -2.19 -10.77
CA GLU A 60 -19.54 -1.87 -10.51
C GLU A 60 -19.44 -0.67 -9.60
N PHE A 61 -18.57 -0.73 -8.59
CA PHE A 61 -18.18 0.44 -7.80
C PHE A 61 -16.80 0.88 -8.28
N HIS A 62 -16.75 1.92 -9.12
CA HIS A 62 -15.48 2.48 -9.57
C HIS A 62 -14.67 3.06 -8.40
N GLY A 63 -15.35 3.53 -7.35
CA GLY A 63 -14.75 3.90 -6.08
C GLY A 63 -14.48 2.72 -5.15
N GLY A 64 -14.13 1.53 -5.67
CA GLY A 64 -13.82 0.34 -4.86
C GLY A 64 -12.42 0.38 -4.27
N PHE A 65 -12.29 0.52 -2.95
CA PHE A 65 -11.00 0.65 -2.26
C PHE A 65 -10.81 -0.37 -1.12
N VAL A 66 -9.58 -0.47 -0.64
CA VAL A 66 -9.24 -1.20 0.59
C VAL A 66 -8.76 -0.25 1.68
N SER A 67 -9.07 -0.57 2.94
CA SER A 67 -8.59 0.16 4.12
C SER A 67 -7.06 0.25 4.20
N THR A 68 -6.36 -0.72 3.63
CA THR A 68 -4.91 -0.84 3.72
C THR A 68 -4.35 -1.76 2.62
N PRO A 69 -3.25 -1.41 1.94
CA PRO A 69 -2.69 -2.21 0.84
C PRO A 69 -1.75 -3.32 1.35
N ILE A 70 -2.23 -4.15 2.27
CA ILE A 70 -1.50 -5.28 2.89
C ILE A 70 -2.48 -6.43 3.19
N CYS A 71 -2.17 -7.64 2.69
CA CYS A 71 -2.98 -8.86 2.81
C CYS A 71 -3.70 -9.05 4.14
N CYS A 72 -2.97 -9.31 5.24
CA CYS A 72 -3.61 -9.69 6.49
C CYS A 72 -4.38 -8.54 7.15
N PRO A 73 -3.82 -7.32 7.28
CA PRO A 73 -4.58 -6.16 7.74
C PRO A 73 -5.88 -5.94 6.95
N SER A 74 -5.84 -5.99 5.61
CA SER A 74 -7.05 -5.80 4.77
C SER A 74 -8.08 -6.92 4.92
N ARG A 75 -7.61 -8.18 4.95
CA ARG A 75 -8.49 -9.34 5.19
C ARG A 75 -9.08 -9.32 6.59
N SER A 76 -8.34 -8.85 7.59
CA SER A 76 -8.87 -8.58 8.94
C SER A 76 -9.96 -7.52 8.91
N SER A 77 -9.78 -6.43 8.15
CA SER A 77 -10.81 -5.41 7.94
C SER A 77 -12.07 -6.00 7.28
N LEU A 78 -11.92 -6.80 6.22
CA LEU A 78 -13.02 -7.49 5.54
C LEU A 78 -13.76 -8.48 6.44
N LEU A 79 -13.04 -9.26 7.26
CA LEU A 79 -13.61 -10.27 8.14
C LEU A 79 -14.34 -9.69 9.36
N THR A 80 -14.07 -8.43 9.73
CA THR A 80 -14.61 -7.79 10.94
C THR A 80 -15.46 -6.55 10.68
N GLY A 81 -15.43 -5.98 9.48
CA GLY A 81 -16.04 -4.69 9.18
C GLY A 81 -15.36 -3.49 9.85
N MET A 82 -14.14 -3.64 10.37
CA MET A 82 -13.39 -2.61 11.10
C MET A 82 -12.19 -2.07 10.32
N TYR A 83 -11.85 -0.80 10.55
CA TYR A 83 -10.57 -0.22 10.15
C TYR A 83 -9.39 -0.79 10.96
N VAL A 84 -8.17 -0.62 10.45
CA VAL A 84 -6.96 -1.26 10.99
C VAL A 84 -6.59 -0.74 12.38
N HIS A 85 -6.89 0.52 12.67
CA HIS A 85 -6.72 1.09 14.00
C HIS A 85 -7.69 0.53 15.06
N ASN A 86 -8.83 -0.03 14.63
CA ASN A 86 -9.83 -0.63 15.51
C ASN A 86 -9.59 -2.13 15.76
N HIS A 87 -9.17 -2.88 14.74
CA HIS A 87 -8.78 -4.29 14.92
C HIS A 87 -7.27 -4.51 15.20
N ASN A 88 -6.42 -3.48 15.17
CA ASN A 88 -5.01 -3.47 15.58
C ASN A 88 -4.08 -4.52 14.88
N VAL A 89 -4.50 -5.10 13.75
CA VAL A 89 -3.67 -6.01 12.94
C VAL A 89 -2.93 -5.19 11.87
N HIS A 90 -1.74 -4.70 12.20
CA HIS A 90 -1.02 -3.74 11.35
C HIS A 90 -0.08 -4.35 10.29
N THR A 91 0.22 -5.65 10.35
CA THR A 91 1.18 -6.30 9.43
C THR A 91 0.82 -7.77 9.18
N ASN A 92 1.41 -8.40 8.17
CA ASN A 92 1.27 -9.84 7.92
C ASN A 92 1.89 -10.75 9.01
N ASN A 93 2.74 -10.21 9.89
CA ASN A 93 3.54 -11.01 10.82
C ASN A 93 3.17 -10.80 12.29
N HIS A 94 2.44 -9.73 12.62
CA HIS A 94 2.11 -9.34 13.99
C HIS A 94 0.60 -9.30 14.19
N ASN A 95 0.10 -10.13 15.12
CA ASN A 95 -1.32 -10.40 15.37
C ASN A 95 -2.12 -10.90 14.15
N CYS A 96 -1.45 -11.36 13.09
CA CYS A 96 -2.10 -12.02 11.97
C CYS A 96 -2.34 -13.50 12.30
N SER A 97 -3.61 -13.95 12.35
CA SER A 97 -4.01 -15.28 12.89
C SER A 97 -3.44 -15.62 14.27
N GLY A 98 -2.95 -14.63 15.01
CA GLY A 98 -2.27 -14.79 16.29
C GLY A 98 -3.22 -15.13 17.44
N GLU A 99 -2.65 -15.37 18.62
CA GLU A 99 -3.42 -15.70 19.82
C GLU A 99 -4.43 -14.60 20.21
N GLU A 100 -4.05 -13.33 20.07
CA GLU A 100 -4.94 -12.19 20.32
C GLU A 100 -6.09 -12.17 19.30
N TRP A 101 -5.81 -12.18 18.00
CA TRP A 101 -6.82 -12.29 16.93
C TRP A 101 -7.85 -13.39 17.18
N ARG A 102 -7.38 -14.61 17.49
CA ARG A 102 -8.23 -15.78 17.76
C ARG A 102 -9.11 -15.62 19.00
N LYS A 103 -8.69 -14.83 19.98
CA LYS A 103 -9.47 -14.55 21.21
C LYS A 103 -10.42 -13.37 21.04
N THR A 104 -10.03 -12.33 20.29
CA THR A 104 -10.75 -11.04 20.29
C THR A 104 -11.59 -10.81 19.04
N HIS A 105 -11.12 -11.21 17.85
CA HIS A 105 -11.72 -10.84 16.56
C HIS A 105 -12.37 -12.02 15.85
N GLU A 106 -11.75 -13.20 15.91
CA GLU A 106 -12.25 -14.39 15.23
C GLU A 106 -13.65 -14.85 15.69
N PRO A 107 -13.99 -14.81 17.00
CA PRO A 107 -15.35 -15.07 17.51
C PRO A 107 -16.37 -13.98 17.14
N ARG A 108 -15.93 -12.89 16.50
CA ARG A 108 -16.73 -11.74 16.06
C ARG A 108 -16.47 -11.44 14.58
N SER A 109 -16.27 -12.49 13.80
CA SER A 109 -16.01 -12.40 12.36
C SER A 109 -17.28 -12.71 11.55
N ILE A 110 -17.30 -12.33 10.28
CA ILE A 110 -18.43 -12.57 9.37
C ILE A 110 -18.86 -14.05 9.30
N GLY A 111 -17.94 -15.00 9.47
CA GLY A 111 -18.28 -16.43 9.51
C GLY A 111 -19.21 -16.75 10.68
N VAL A 112 -18.87 -16.29 11.89
CA VAL A 112 -19.67 -16.49 13.10
C VAL A 112 -21.03 -15.82 12.95
N TYR A 113 -21.07 -14.56 12.52
CA TYR A 113 -22.34 -13.83 12.40
C TYR A 113 -23.28 -14.42 11.33
N MET A 114 -22.75 -14.85 10.18
CA MET A 114 -23.57 -15.52 9.16
C MET A 114 -24.05 -16.90 9.64
N LYS A 115 -23.22 -17.63 10.41
CA LYS A 115 -23.62 -18.91 11.01
C LYS A 115 -24.72 -18.73 12.07
N GLU A 116 -24.62 -17.72 12.92
CA GLU A 116 -25.65 -17.33 13.89
C GLU A 116 -26.95 -16.86 13.21
N ALA A 117 -26.86 -16.28 12.01
CA ALA A 117 -28.00 -15.90 11.18
C ALA A 117 -28.70 -17.07 10.46
N GLY A 118 -28.25 -18.31 10.69
CA GLY A 118 -28.87 -19.53 10.14
C GLY A 118 -28.29 -20.03 8.82
N TYR A 119 -27.16 -19.47 8.35
CA TYR A 119 -26.57 -19.90 7.08
C TYR A 119 -25.75 -21.19 7.22
N HIS A 120 -25.75 -22.01 6.18
CA HIS A 120 -24.74 -23.05 5.96
C HIS A 120 -23.46 -22.40 5.43
N THR A 121 -22.37 -22.41 6.18
CA THR A 121 -21.20 -21.54 5.93
C THR A 121 -19.98 -22.30 5.40
N ALA A 122 -19.33 -21.75 4.38
CA ALA A 122 -18.13 -22.30 3.78
C ALA A 122 -17.03 -21.25 3.53
N TYR A 123 -15.78 -21.65 3.76
CA TYR A 123 -14.60 -20.86 3.42
C TYR A 123 -13.57 -21.74 2.71
N LEU A 124 -13.15 -21.34 1.51
CA LEU A 124 -12.15 -22.06 0.73
C LEU A 124 -11.08 -21.08 0.22
N GLY A 125 -9.81 -21.40 0.43
CA GLY A 125 -8.68 -20.62 -0.08
C GLY A 125 -7.79 -20.01 1.01
N LYS A 126 -7.15 -18.87 0.71
CA LYS A 126 -6.33 -18.12 1.67
C LYS A 126 -7.22 -17.48 2.74
N TYR A 127 -7.01 -17.80 4.01
CA TYR A 127 -7.67 -17.12 5.13
C TYR A 127 -6.96 -15.82 5.50
N LEU A 128 -5.92 -15.92 6.34
CA LEU A 128 -5.02 -14.87 6.78
C LEU A 128 -3.58 -15.40 6.72
N ASN A 129 -2.60 -14.50 6.67
CA ASN A 129 -1.19 -14.88 6.73
C ASN A 129 -0.88 -15.61 8.07
N GLU A 130 0.17 -16.44 8.08
CA GLU A 130 0.58 -17.25 9.24
C GLU A 130 -0.48 -18.16 9.92
N TYR A 131 -1.66 -18.36 9.33
CA TYR A 131 -2.60 -19.40 9.78
C TYR A 131 -1.95 -20.80 9.76
N GLU A 132 -1.84 -21.42 10.94
CA GLU A 132 -1.05 -22.65 11.15
C GLU A 132 -1.75 -23.93 10.62
N GLY A 133 -3.07 -23.89 10.47
CA GLY A 133 -3.89 -25.03 10.05
C GLY A 133 -4.12 -26.09 11.12
N ASN A 134 -4.03 -25.74 12.40
CA ASN A 134 -4.23 -26.65 13.55
C ASN A 134 -5.65 -26.63 14.16
N TYR A 135 -6.52 -25.72 13.72
CA TYR A 135 -7.94 -25.65 14.09
C TYR A 135 -8.74 -25.05 12.92
N VAL A 136 -10.05 -25.28 12.89
CA VAL A 136 -10.99 -24.56 12.01
C VAL A 136 -11.49 -23.32 12.77
N PRO A 137 -11.38 -22.09 12.22
CA PRO A 137 -11.98 -20.91 12.82
C PRO A 137 -13.49 -21.09 13.07
N PRO A 138 -14.06 -20.51 14.15
CA PRO A 138 -15.49 -20.60 14.42
C PRO A 138 -16.33 -19.98 13.29
N GLY A 139 -17.54 -20.52 13.11
CA GLY A 139 -18.51 -20.00 12.12
C GLY A 139 -18.41 -20.61 10.72
N TRP A 140 -17.68 -21.71 10.52
CA TRP A 140 -17.56 -22.40 9.24
C TRP A 140 -17.94 -23.88 9.35
N ASP A 141 -18.97 -24.32 8.62
CA ASP A 141 -19.36 -25.73 8.50
C ASP A 141 -18.43 -26.50 7.55
N TYR A 142 -17.99 -25.82 6.48
CA TYR A 142 -17.02 -26.35 5.52
C TYR A 142 -15.80 -25.42 5.43
N TRP A 143 -14.62 -25.98 5.67
CA TRP A 143 -13.37 -25.24 5.76
C TRP A 143 -12.28 -25.89 4.91
N MET A 144 -11.71 -25.13 3.98
CA MET A 144 -10.52 -25.46 3.21
C MET A 144 -9.52 -24.29 3.27
N GLY A 145 -8.93 -24.06 4.44
CA GLY A 145 -8.00 -22.94 4.68
C GLY A 145 -6.56 -23.27 4.32
N LEU A 146 -5.94 -22.46 3.44
CA LEU A 146 -4.52 -22.55 3.10
C LEU A 146 -3.62 -22.27 4.30
N VAL A 147 -2.67 -23.15 4.58
CA VAL A 147 -1.69 -22.97 5.65
C VAL A 147 -0.61 -21.96 5.25
N LYS A 148 -0.45 -20.91 6.05
CA LYS A 148 0.44 -19.76 5.84
C LYS A 148 0.08 -18.90 4.61
N ASN A 149 1.02 -18.72 3.68
CA ASN A 149 0.98 -17.69 2.63
C ASN A 149 0.65 -18.30 1.26
N SER A 150 0.09 -17.49 0.36
CA SER A 150 -0.35 -17.92 -0.99
C SER A 150 0.72 -18.65 -1.79
N LYS A 151 0.27 -19.74 -2.42
CA LYS A 151 1.01 -20.61 -3.34
C LYS A 151 0.01 -21.34 -4.24
N PHE A 152 0.46 -21.71 -5.44
CA PHE A 152 -0.32 -22.55 -6.36
C PHE A 152 -0.01 -24.05 -6.24
N TYR A 153 1.20 -24.39 -5.76
CA TYR A 153 1.73 -25.75 -5.64
C TYR A 153 2.53 -25.94 -4.35
N ASN A 154 2.74 -27.20 -3.95
CA ASN A 154 3.53 -27.62 -2.79
C ASN A 154 3.12 -26.93 -1.47
N TYR A 155 1.83 -27.02 -1.16
CA TYR A 155 1.20 -26.41 0.01
C TYR A 155 0.51 -27.45 0.91
N THR A 156 -0.05 -26.94 2.01
CA THR A 156 -0.89 -27.70 2.93
C THR A 156 -2.16 -26.90 3.15
N VAL A 157 -3.31 -27.56 3.25
CA VAL A 157 -4.58 -26.96 3.69
C VAL A 157 -5.04 -27.63 4.97
N ASN A 158 -5.80 -26.91 5.79
CA ASN A 158 -6.70 -27.54 6.75
C ASN A 158 -8.04 -27.76 6.04
N LEU A 159 -8.42 -29.03 5.84
CA LEU A 159 -9.69 -29.47 5.29
C LEU A 159 -10.53 -30.07 6.42
N ASN A 160 -11.54 -29.33 6.90
CA ASN A 160 -12.44 -29.72 8.00
C ASN A 160 -11.70 -30.31 9.22
N GLY A 161 -10.65 -29.62 9.67
CA GLY A 161 -9.81 -30.03 10.80
C GLY A 161 -8.56 -30.83 10.42
N ASN A 162 -8.54 -31.48 9.25
CA ASN A 162 -7.46 -32.37 8.84
C ASN A 162 -6.43 -31.65 7.95
N ARG A 163 -5.14 -31.78 8.25
CA ARG A 163 -4.06 -31.16 7.44
C ARG A 163 -3.72 -32.05 6.24
N VAL A 164 -4.13 -31.63 5.05
CA VAL A 164 -3.87 -32.33 3.78
C VAL A 164 -2.74 -31.61 3.03
N LYS A 165 -1.74 -32.36 2.57
CA LYS A 165 -0.61 -31.84 1.79
C LYS A 165 -0.79 -32.16 0.31
N TYR A 166 -0.59 -31.16 -0.54
CA TYR A 166 -0.64 -31.27 -2.00
C TYR A 166 0.75 -31.14 -2.61
N GLY A 167 0.95 -31.78 -3.76
CA GLY A 167 2.20 -31.88 -4.49
C GLY A 167 2.40 -30.76 -5.53
N GLY A 168 2.79 -31.15 -6.74
CA GLY A 168 3.04 -30.26 -7.87
C GLY A 168 2.52 -30.79 -9.21
N GLU A 169 1.62 -31.78 -9.20
CA GLU A 169 0.98 -32.30 -10.41
C GLU A 169 -0.23 -31.42 -10.74
N TYR A 170 -0.21 -30.74 -11.89
CA TYR A 170 -1.22 -29.72 -12.24
C TYR A 170 -2.66 -30.23 -12.09
N GLU A 171 -2.97 -31.39 -12.65
CA GLU A 171 -4.31 -31.96 -12.74
C GLU A 171 -4.91 -32.37 -11.38
N LYS A 172 -4.12 -32.34 -10.31
CA LYS A 172 -4.51 -32.77 -8.96
C LYS A 172 -4.25 -31.73 -7.88
N ASP A 173 -3.16 -30.97 -8.02
CA ASP A 173 -2.60 -30.14 -6.96
C ASP A 173 -2.77 -28.64 -7.19
N TYR A 174 -3.19 -28.17 -8.37
CA TYR A 174 -3.25 -26.73 -8.62
C TYR A 174 -4.31 -26.02 -7.75
N PHE A 175 -3.85 -25.12 -6.87
CA PHE A 175 -4.68 -24.65 -5.76
C PHE A 175 -5.92 -23.87 -6.19
N THR A 176 -5.82 -23.06 -7.25
CA THR A 176 -6.95 -22.29 -7.80
C THR A 176 -8.08 -23.23 -8.25
N ASP A 177 -7.74 -24.32 -8.93
CA ASP A 177 -8.73 -25.27 -9.44
C ASP A 177 -9.31 -26.12 -8.30
N LEU A 178 -8.52 -26.47 -7.27
CA LEU A 178 -9.08 -27.13 -6.08
C LEU A 178 -10.05 -26.23 -5.31
N VAL A 179 -9.78 -24.93 -5.19
CA VAL A 179 -10.71 -23.97 -4.56
C VAL A 179 -12.02 -23.91 -5.35
N THR A 180 -11.95 -23.83 -6.68
CA THR A 180 -13.13 -23.89 -7.57
C THR A 180 -13.90 -25.20 -7.41
N ASN A 181 -13.22 -26.34 -7.56
CA ASN A 181 -13.84 -27.67 -7.57
C ASN A 181 -14.52 -27.99 -6.22
N ASN A 182 -13.90 -27.64 -5.10
CA ASN A 182 -14.53 -27.82 -3.79
C ASN A 182 -15.67 -26.81 -3.54
N SER A 183 -15.62 -25.60 -4.12
CA SER A 183 -16.73 -24.65 -4.08
C SER A 183 -17.95 -25.15 -4.86
N VAL A 184 -17.73 -25.71 -6.06
CA VAL A 184 -18.76 -26.39 -6.85
C VAL A 184 -19.32 -27.59 -6.08
N LYS A 185 -18.46 -28.41 -5.49
CA LYS A 185 -18.87 -29.55 -4.65
C LYS A 185 -19.76 -29.09 -3.48
N PHE A 186 -19.38 -28.03 -2.76
CA PHE A 186 -20.16 -27.49 -1.65
C PHE A 186 -21.57 -27.05 -2.10
N ILE A 187 -21.69 -26.34 -3.24
CA ILE A 187 -23.00 -25.92 -3.78
C ILE A 187 -23.86 -27.14 -4.12
N THR A 188 -23.28 -28.15 -4.77
CA THR A 188 -23.97 -29.41 -5.12
C THR A 188 -24.39 -30.20 -3.88
N ASP A 189 -23.49 -30.40 -2.91
CA ASP A 189 -23.78 -31.11 -1.65
C ASP A 189 -24.89 -30.38 -0.86
N HIS A 190 -24.83 -29.05 -0.80
CA HIS A 190 -25.83 -28.22 -0.12
C HIS A 190 -27.21 -28.36 -0.78
N PHE A 191 -27.30 -28.29 -2.12
CA PHE A 191 -28.55 -28.54 -2.85
C PHE A 191 -29.15 -29.92 -2.55
N LEU A 192 -28.29 -30.95 -2.42
CA LEU A 192 -28.73 -32.32 -2.16
C LEU A 192 -29.10 -32.60 -0.69
N THR A 193 -28.68 -31.76 0.27
CA THR A 193 -28.78 -32.09 1.71
C THR A 193 -29.45 -31.04 2.59
N GLN A 194 -29.44 -29.75 2.20
CA GLN A 194 -29.95 -28.63 3.02
C GLN A 194 -31.25 -28.01 2.44
N GLY A 195 -31.71 -28.48 1.29
CA GLY A 195 -33.01 -28.10 0.71
C GLY A 195 -33.12 -26.62 0.33
N HIS A 196 -33.77 -25.82 1.18
CA HIS A 196 -34.04 -24.39 0.96
C HIS A 196 -33.33 -23.45 1.94
N ASP A 197 -32.53 -23.99 2.87
CA ASP A 197 -31.76 -23.18 3.80
C ASP A 197 -30.69 -22.35 3.04
N PRO A 198 -30.36 -21.12 3.47
CA PRO A 198 -29.42 -20.29 2.74
C PRO A 198 -27.97 -20.72 3.00
N PHE A 199 -27.08 -20.52 2.01
CA PHE A 199 -25.64 -20.72 2.19
C PHE A 199 -24.83 -19.43 2.06
N PHE A 200 -23.72 -19.36 2.79
CA PHE A 200 -22.70 -18.32 2.67
C PHE A 200 -21.36 -18.95 2.33
N LEU A 201 -20.81 -18.60 1.16
CA LEU A 201 -19.63 -19.22 0.59
C LEU A 201 -18.56 -18.16 0.30
N VAL A 202 -17.42 -18.23 0.97
CA VAL A 202 -16.23 -17.40 0.70
C VAL A 202 -15.24 -18.20 -0.14
N ILE A 203 -14.84 -17.63 -1.28
CA ILE A 203 -13.94 -18.21 -2.27
C ILE A 203 -12.74 -17.28 -2.41
N SER A 204 -11.66 -17.58 -1.69
CA SER A 204 -10.46 -16.73 -1.64
C SER A 204 -9.30 -17.30 -2.43
N TYR A 205 -9.26 -17.01 -3.73
CA TYR A 205 -8.20 -17.44 -4.62
C TYR A 205 -6.81 -16.88 -4.23
N PRO A 206 -5.73 -17.63 -4.50
CA PRO A 206 -4.34 -17.17 -4.28
C PRO A 206 -3.84 -16.26 -5.41
N ALA A 207 -4.54 -16.18 -6.54
CA ALA A 207 -4.09 -15.44 -7.71
C ALA A 207 -4.48 -13.95 -7.62
N PRO A 208 -3.68 -13.03 -8.20
CA PRO A 208 -2.38 -13.23 -8.85
C PRO A 208 -1.13 -13.06 -7.94
N HIS A 209 -1.22 -13.37 -6.63
CA HIS A 209 -0.09 -13.30 -5.70
C HIS A 209 1.03 -14.29 -6.05
N GLY A 210 2.29 -13.89 -5.83
CA GLY A 210 3.46 -14.73 -6.13
C GLY A 210 3.66 -15.95 -5.22
N PRO A 211 4.39 -17.00 -5.67
CA PRO A 211 5.03 -17.14 -6.98
C PRO A 211 3.98 -17.34 -8.07
N GLU A 212 4.10 -16.58 -9.16
CA GLU A 212 3.06 -16.45 -10.18
C GLU A 212 3.17 -17.62 -11.17
N ASP A 213 2.83 -18.83 -10.70
CA ASP A 213 2.84 -20.09 -11.46
C ASP A 213 1.45 -20.35 -12.08
N PRO A 214 1.23 -20.11 -13.39
CA PRO A 214 -0.08 -20.33 -14.03
C PRO A 214 -0.38 -21.81 -14.25
N ALA A 215 -1.63 -22.12 -14.59
CA ALA A 215 -2.00 -23.41 -15.14
C ALA A 215 -1.36 -23.60 -16.54
N PRO A 216 -0.88 -24.80 -16.93
CA PRO A 216 -0.12 -25.01 -18.15
C PRO A 216 -0.82 -24.52 -19.44
N GLN A 217 -2.14 -24.69 -19.56
CA GLN A 217 -2.92 -24.24 -20.72
C GLN A 217 -2.99 -22.72 -20.89
N TYR A 218 -2.54 -21.94 -19.90
CA TYR A 218 -2.47 -20.49 -19.96
C TYR A 218 -1.04 -19.94 -20.03
N ALA A 219 -0.01 -20.79 -19.92
CA ALA A 219 1.40 -20.37 -19.83
C ALA A 219 1.93 -19.67 -21.11
N GLU A 220 1.27 -19.87 -22.25
CA GLU A 220 1.60 -19.26 -23.54
C GLU A 220 0.69 -18.05 -23.89
N LEU A 221 -0.26 -17.68 -23.03
CA LEU A 221 -1.15 -16.54 -23.29
C LEU A 221 -0.47 -15.20 -23.00
N PHE A 222 -0.98 -14.16 -23.64
CA PHE A 222 -0.61 -12.76 -23.37
C PHE A 222 0.87 -12.44 -23.62
N GLU A 223 1.42 -12.99 -24.71
CA GLU A 223 2.69 -12.47 -25.21
C GLU A 223 2.61 -10.96 -25.44
N ASP A 224 3.70 -10.30 -25.05
CA ASP A 224 4.00 -8.87 -25.21
C ASP A 224 2.95 -7.88 -24.67
N ILE A 225 2.21 -8.25 -23.61
CA ILE A 225 1.34 -7.31 -22.90
C ILE A 225 2.10 -6.26 -22.10
N ASP A 226 1.66 -5.00 -22.25
CA ASP A 226 2.27 -3.82 -21.65
C ASP A 226 1.28 -2.95 -20.87
N SER A 227 0.05 -3.41 -20.59
CA SER A 227 -1.00 -2.61 -19.93
C SER A 227 -0.62 -2.08 -18.53
N HIS A 228 0.40 -2.65 -17.89
CA HIS A 228 0.97 -2.17 -16.64
C HIS A 228 1.88 -0.93 -16.79
N ARG A 229 2.22 -0.54 -18.02
CA ARG A 229 3.10 0.59 -18.35
C ARG A 229 2.33 1.92 -18.42
N THR A 230 1.73 2.30 -17.30
CA THR A 230 1.05 3.59 -17.08
C THR A 230 2.04 4.77 -17.10
N ASP A 231 1.57 6.03 -17.10
CA ASP A 231 2.47 7.21 -17.06
C ASP A 231 3.37 7.24 -15.80
N SER A 232 2.92 6.60 -14.71
CA SER A 232 3.71 6.40 -13.49
C SER A 232 4.73 5.26 -13.57
N TRP A 233 4.68 4.40 -14.59
CA TRP A 233 5.63 3.31 -14.80
C TRP A 233 7.03 3.84 -15.12
N ASN A 234 8.03 3.36 -14.37
CA ASN A 234 9.42 3.83 -14.43
C ASN A 234 9.60 5.36 -14.24
N TYR A 235 8.59 6.05 -13.70
CA TYR A 235 8.65 7.48 -13.36
C TYR A 235 9.49 7.65 -12.08
N ALA A 236 10.81 7.78 -12.24
CA ALA A 236 11.77 7.89 -11.14
C ALA A 236 13.02 8.69 -11.56
N PRO A 237 13.77 9.30 -10.60
CA PRO A 237 13.47 9.40 -9.17
C PRO A 237 12.37 10.43 -8.83
N ASN A 238 11.81 10.35 -7.63
CA ASN A 238 10.67 11.18 -7.20
C ASN A 238 11.00 12.06 -5.98
N PRO A 239 11.61 13.25 -6.17
CA PRO A 239 12.00 14.12 -5.06
C PRO A 239 10.81 14.74 -4.31
N ASP A 240 9.64 14.83 -4.95
CA ASP A 240 8.40 15.43 -4.44
C ASP A 240 7.53 14.45 -3.63
N LYS A 241 7.93 13.17 -3.50
CA LYS A 241 7.18 12.08 -2.85
C LYS A 241 7.85 11.64 -1.54
N GLN A 242 7.27 10.65 -0.85
CA GLN A 242 7.83 10.09 0.38
C GLN A 242 9.24 9.51 0.17
N TRP A 243 10.02 9.48 1.26
CA TRP A 243 11.46 9.21 1.26
C TRP A 243 11.92 7.97 0.48
N LEU A 244 11.08 6.94 0.38
CA LEU A 244 11.38 5.71 -0.35
C LEU A 244 11.52 6.02 -1.85
N LEU A 245 10.56 6.73 -2.42
CA LEU A 245 10.55 7.11 -3.84
C LEU A 245 11.56 8.22 -4.18
N GLN A 246 12.02 8.98 -3.18
CA GLN A 246 13.17 9.89 -3.31
C GLN A 246 14.50 9.12 -3.50
N ARG A 247 14.54 7.82 -3.17
CA ARG A 247 15.71 6.94 -3.31
C ARG A 247 15.55 5.85 -4.36
N THR A 248 14.33 5.61 -4.84
CA THR A 248 14.08 4.75 -5.98
C THR A 248 14.58 5.42 -7.25
N GLY A 249 15.57 4.80 -7.91
CA GLY A 249 16.05 5.22 -9.22
C GLY A 249 15.19 4.64 -10.36
N LYS A 250 15.58 4.93 -11.61
CA LYS A 250 14.97 4.28 -12.77
C LYS A 250 15.29 2.79 -12.81
N MET A 251 14.37 2.02 -13.38
CA MET A 251 14.54 0.59 -13.65
C MET A 251 15.65 0.35 -14.67
N GLU A 252 16.53 -0.60 -14.35
CA GLU A 252 17.54 -1.15 -15.27
C GLU A 252 16.88 -2.07 -16.31
N PRO A 253 17.54 -2.42 -17.43
CA PRO A 253 16.95 -3.29 -18.45
C PRO A 253 16.46 -4.64 -17.91
N VAL A 254 17.18 -5.22 -16.94
CA VAL A 254 16.77 -6.45 -16.24
C VAL A 254 15.48 -6.29 -15.46
N HIS A 255 15.27 -5.12 -14.83
CA HIS A 255 14.05 -4.80 -14.11
C HIS A 255 12.87 -4.63 -15.04
N VAL A 256 13.07 -4.02 -16.23
CA VAL A 256 12.02 -3.87 -17.26
C VAL A 256 11.57 -5.24 -17.78
N ALA A 257 12.52 -6.10 -18.18
CA ALA A 257 12.22 -7.46 -18.64
C ALA A 257 11.51 -8.29 -17.54
N PHE A 258 11.90 -8.10 -16.28
CA PHE A 258 11.23 -8.71 -15.14
C PHE A 258 9.79 -8.21 -14.95
N THR A 259 9.55 -6.89 -15.03
CA THR A 259 8.19 -6.34 -14.87
C THR A 259 7.25 -6.81 -15.97
N ASP A 260 7.69 -6.84 -17.22
CA ASP A 260 6.86 -7.31 -18.34
C ASP A 260 6.49 -8.79 -18.19
N LEU A 261 7.48 -9.64 -17.88
CA LEU A 261 7.27 -11.09 -17.73
C LEU A 261 6.41 -11.41 -16.49
N LEU A 262 6.61 -10.69 -15.39
CA LEU A 262 5.77 -10.82 -14.21
C LEU A 262 4.33 -10.36 -14.50
N HIS A 263 4.12 -9.30 -15.27
CA HIS A 263 2.77 -8.85 -15.66
C HIS A 263 2.03 -9.94 -16.44
N ARG A 264 2.70 -10.49 -17.46
CA ARG A 264 2.22 -11.64 -18.25
C ARG A 264 1.78 -12.78 -17.32
N ARG A 265 2.67 -13.24 -16.43
CA ARG A 265 2.40 -14.36 -15.53
C ARG A 265 1.24 -14.08 -14.55
N ARG A 266 1.11 -12.86 -14.04
CA ARG A 266 -0.07 -12.43 -13.23
C ARG A 266 -1.36 -12.62 -14.04
N MET A 267 -1.44 -12.13 -15.27
CA MET A 267 -2.64 -12.25 -16.12
C MET A 267 -2.96 -13.70 -16.50
N GLN A 268 -1.93 -14.53 -16.69
CA GLN A 268 -2.09 -15.97 -16.93
C GLN A 268 -2.68 -16.70 -15.71
N THR A 269 -2.24 -16.39 -14.48
CA THR A 269 -2.83 -16.98 -13.26
C THR A 269 -4.30 -16.57 -13.04
N LEU A 270 -4.69 -15.38 -13.50
CA LEU A 270 -6.08 -14.91 -13.45
C LEU A 270 -7.02 -15.67 -14.39
N GLN A 271 -6.53 -16.34 -15.45
CA GLN A 271 -7.40 -17.13 -16.34
C GLN A 271 -8.09 -18.28 -15.59
N SER A 272 -7.37 -18.96 -14.70
CA SER A 272 -7.97 -20.00 -13.84
C SER A 272 -9.03 -19.44 -12.88
N VAL A 273 -8.94 -18.16 -12.49
CA VAL A 273 -9.99 -17.48 -11.72
C VAL A 273 -11.17 -17.14 -12.63
N ASP A 274 -10.93 -16.65 -13.85
CA ASP A 274 -11.98 -16.29 -14.82
C ASP A 274 -12.83 -17.52 -15.20
N ASP A 275 -12.18 -18.65 -15.45
CA ASP A 275 -12.80 -19.96 -15.67
C ASP A 275 -13.49 -20.50 -14.41
N GLY A 276 -12.84 -20.40 -13.25
CA GLY A 276 -13.40 -20.88 -11.99
C GLY A 276 -14.69 -20.17 -11.60
N VAL A 277 -14.71 -18.84 -11.68
CA VAL A 277 -15.93 -18.03 -11.47
C VAL A 277 -17.00 -18.39 -12.50
N HIS A 278 -16.64 -18.63 -13.76
CA HIS A 278 -17.60 -19.09 -14.76
C HIS A 278 -18.22 -20.44 -14.41
N GLN A 279 -17.42 -21.40 -13.94
CA GLN A 279 -17.89 -22.72 -13.51
C GLN A 279 -18.85 -22.59 -12.33
N ILE A 280 -18.48 -21.86 -11.28
CA ILE A 280 -19.32 -21.60 -10.09
C ILE A 280 -20.67 -20.98 -10.50
N PHE A 281 -20.66 -19.95 -11.35
CA PHE A 281 -21.90 -19.31 -11.81
C PHE A 281 -22.74 -20.20 -12.73
N SER A 282 -22.13 -21.15 -13.44
CA SER A 282 -22.85 -22.17 -14.21
C SER A 282 -23.52 -23.17 -13.28
N THR A 283 -22.81 -23.67 -12.25
CA THR A 283 -23.39 -24.51 -11.19
C THR A 283 -24.60 -23.84 -10.53
N LEU A 284 -24.50 -22.55 -10.16
CA LEU A 284 -25.65 -21.81 -9.60
C LEU A 284 -26.83 -21.67 -10.56
N ARG A 285 -26.58 -21.56 -11.88
CA ARG A 285 -27.64 -21.56 -12.89
C ARG A 285 -28.31 -22.93 -12.96
N ASP A 286 -27.51 -23.99 -13.00
CA ASP A 286 -27.98 -25.35 -13.26
C ASP A 286 -28.78 -25.91 -12.07
N TYR A 287 -28.46 -25.47 -10.84
CA TYR A 287 -29.25 -25.72 -9.62
C TYR A 287 -30.29 -24.62 -9.29
N ASN A 288 -30.55 -23.68 -10.22
CA ASN A 288 -31.52 -22.58 -10.09
C ASN A 288 -31.29 -21.57 -8.94
N TYR A 289 -30.13 -21.60 -8.25
CA TYR A 289 -29.78 -20.60 -7.23
C TYR A 289 -29.40 -19.22 -7.80
N LEU A 290 -29.03 -19.11 -9.09
CA LEU A 290 -28.45 -17.89 -9.66
C LEU A 290 -29.33 -16.62 -9.52
N SER A 291 -30.64 -16.75 -9.42
CA SER A 291 -31.58 -15.64 -9.20
C SER A 291 -31.79 -15.30 -7.72
N SER A 292 -31.42 -16.20 -6.80
CA SER A 292 -31.56 -16.06 -5.35
C SER A 292 -30.21 -15.90 -4.61
N THR A 293 -29.12 -15.69 -5.34
CA THR A 293 -27.77 -15.47 -4.80
C THR A 293 -27.31 -14.03 -4.98
N TYR A 294 -26.84 -13.40 -3.90
CA TYR A 294 -25.95 -12.24 -3.96
C TYR A 294 -24.51 -12.72 -4.16
N ALA A 295 -23.78 -12.06 -5.06
CA ALA A 295 -22.38 -12.34 -5.33
C ALA A 295 -21.57 -11.04 -5.28
N PHE A 296 -20.47 -11.10 -4.54
CA PHE A 296 -19.44 -10.06 -4.47
C PHE A 296 -18.17 -10.59 -5.17
N TYR A 297 -17.48 -9.71 -5.89
CA TYR A 297 -16.13 -10.00 -6.42
C TYR A 297 -15.23 -8.81 -6.11
N THR A 298 -14.11 -9.08 -5.42
CA THR A 298 -13.10 -8.06 -5.09
C THR A 298 -11.71 -8.65 -4.86
N SER A 299 -10.73 -7.81 -4.53
CA SER A 299 -9.35 -8.19 -4.16
C SER A 299 -9.06 -7.79 -2.72
N ASP A 300 -8.10 -8.45 -2.06
CA ASP A 300 -7.63 -8.01 -0.74
C ASP A 300 -6.81 -6.71 -0.78
N HIS A 301 -6.19 -6.37 -1.91
CA HIS A 301 -5.67 -5.05 -2.26
C HIS A 301 -5.15 -5.04 -3.71
N GLY A 302 -4.69 -3.87 -4.19
CA GLY A 302 -4.07 -3.72 -5.50
C GLY A 302 -2.60 -4.17 -5.55
N TYR A 303 -1.86 -3.67 -6.54
CA TYR A 303 -0.45 -4.02 -6.77
C TYR A 303 0.28 -2.97 -7.62
N HIS A 304 1.60 -2.87 -7.47
CA HIS A 304 2.47 -2.15 -8.38
C HIS A 304 3.56 -3.01 -9.00
N LEU A 305 3.89 -2.64 -10.23
CA LEU A 305 4.82 -3.33 -11.09
C LEU A 305 5.52 -2.30 -11.98
N GLY A 306 6.59 -1.70 -11.46
CA GLY A 306 7.33 -0.62 -12.12
C GLY A 306 6.83 0.80 -11.81
N GLN A 307 5.65 0.99 -11.22
CA GLN A 307 5.15 2.32 -10.83
C GLN A 307 6.12 3.03 -9.87
N PHE A 308 6.44 4.28 -10.19
CA PHE A 308 7.46 5.09 -9.53
C PHE A 308 8.84 4.44 -9.41
N GLY A 309 9.17 3.52 -10.33
CA GLY A 309 10.40 2.71 -10.31
C GLY A 309 10.40 1.57 -9.29
N LEU A 310 9.28 1.29 -8.62
CA LEU A 310 9.16 0.18 -7.68
C LEU A 310 8.99 -1.14 -8.43
N ILE A 311 10.02 -2.00 -8.40
CA ILE A 311 10.11 -3.20 -9.27
C ILE A 311 8.88 -4.10 -9.16
N LYS A 312 8.50 -4.54 -7.95
CA LYS A 312 7.20 -5.19 -7.70
C LYS A 312 6.77 -5.03 -6.26
N GLY A 313 5.48 -4.97 -6.00
CA GLY A 313 4.95 -5.13 -4.65
C GLY A 313 3.63 -4.45 -4.37
N LYS A 314 3.53 -3.99 -3.13
CA LYS A 314 2.39 -3.35 -2.48
C LYS A 314 2.91 -2.43 -1.37
N ASN A 315 2.05 -1.86 -0.53
CA ASN A 315 2.34 -0.96 0.61
C ASN A 315 2.28 0.56 0.32
N MET A 316 1.89 1.05 -0.85
CA MET A 316 1.83 2.48 -1.19
C MET A 316 0.40 3.04 -1.12
N PRO A 317 0.20 4.35 -0.84
CA PRO A 317 -1.13 4.94 -0.74
C PRO A 317 -1.79 5.27 -2.09
N TYR A 318 -1.14 4.94 -3.20
CA TYR A 318 -1.56 5.33 -4.55
C TYR A 318 -2.59 4.37 -5.13
N GLU A 319 -3.37 4.85 -6.10
CA GLU A 319 -4.53 4.13 -6.66
C GLU A 319 -4.20 2.68 -7.07
N PHE A 320 -3.02 2.43 -7.62
CA PHE A 320 -2.59 1.10 -8.05
C PHE A 320 -2.54 0.05 -6.92
N ASP A 321 -2.25 0.47 -5.68
CA ASP A 321 -2.17 -0.39 -4.50
C ASP A 321 -3.49 -0.40 -3.69
N ILE A 322 -4.27 0.68 -3.74
CA ILE A 322 -5.45 0.88 -2.87
C ILE A 322 -6.80 0.67 -3.57
N ARG A 323 -6.88 0.85 -4.89
CA ARG A 323 -8.10 0.64 -5.68
C ARG A 323 -8.13 -0.80 -6.19
N VAL A 324 -9.29 -1.44 -6.05
CA VAL A 324 -9.50 -2.85 -6.38
C VAL A 324 -10.74 -3.02 -7.26
N PRO A 325 -10.83 -4.11 -8.04
CA PRO A 325 -12.12 -4.53 -8.59
C PRO A 325 -13.16 -4.63 -7.47
N PHE A 326 -14.37 -4.11 -7.66
CA PHE A 326 -15.42 -4.18 -6.67
C PHE A 326 -16.78 -4.27 -7.37
N PHE A 327 -17.34 -5.48 -7.42
CA PHE A 327 -18.62 -5.75 -8.08
C PHE A 327 -19.62 -6.38 -7.12
N LEU A 328 -20.87 -5.97 -7.23
CA LEU A 328 -22.02 -6.59 -6.56
C LEU A 328 -23.08 -6.99 -7.58
N ARG A 329 -23.54 -8.23 -7.51
CA ARG A 329 -24.66 -8.76 -8.27
C ARG A 329 -25.64 -9.45 -7.34
N GLY A 330 -26.94 -9.38 -7.60
CA GLY A 330 -27.94 -10.14 -6.85
C GLY A 330 -29.38 -9.64 -7.04
N PRO A 331 -30.33 -10.16 -6.25
CA PRO A 331 -31.69 -9.64 -6.16
C PRO A 331 -31.71 -8.12 -5.92
N GLY A 332 -32.60 -7.39 -6.59
CA GLY A 332 -32.78 -5.94 -6.40
C GLY A 332 -31.66 -5.02 -6.93
N VAL A 333 -30.42 -5.53 -7.07
CA VAL A 333 -29.24 -4.81 -7.55
C VAL A 333 -29.39 -4.40 -9.03
N MET A 334 -28.88 -3.22 -9.37
CA MET A 334 -28.90 -2.72 -10.75
C MET A 334 -27.92 -3.51 -11.63
N LYS A 335 -28.23 -3.65 -12.93
CA LYS A 335 -27.43 -4.42 -13.89
C LYS A 335 -26.77 -3.47 -14.89
N ASN A 336 -25.50 -3.70 -15.21
CA ASN A 336 -24.73 -2.85 -16.10
C ASN A 336 -24.78 -1.37 -15.67
N PHE A 337 -24.55 -1.16 -14.37
CA PHE A 337 -24.57 0.16 -13.74
C PHE A 337 -23.27 0.40 -12.99
N SER A 338 -22.81 1.65 -12.96
CA SER A 338 -21.57 2.04 -12.28
C SER A 338 -21.84 3.10 -11.22
N ILE A 339 -21.26 2.91 -10.04
CA ILE A 339 -21.33 3.81 -8.89
C ILE A 339 -19.94 4.42 -8.67
N ARG A 340 -19.87 5.75 -8.54
CA ARG A 340 -18.61 6.51 -8.42
C ARG A 340 -18.19 6.70 -6.96
N GLU A 341 -19.16 6.74 -6.05
CA GLU A 341 -18.97 6.91 -4.62
C GLU A 341 -17.94 5.92 -4.04
N PRO A 342 -17.12 6.36 -3.07
CA PRO A 342 -16.11 5.49 -2.48
C PRO A 342 -16.76 4.45 -1.55
N VAL A 343 -16.40 3.19 -1.77
CA VAL A 343 -16.81 2.01 -0.99
C VAL A 343 -15.57 1.20 -0.62
N MET A 344 -15.67 0.38 0.41
CA MET A 344 -14.51 -0.27 1.01
C MET A 344 -14.73 -1.74 1.36
N ASN A 345 -13.62 -2.47 1.50
CA ASN A 345 -13.58 -3.81 2.09
C ASN A 345 -14.32 -3.91 3.46
N VAL A 346 -14.28 -2.86 4.30
CA VAL A 346 -15.03 -2.80 5.57
C VAL A 346 -16.55 -2.78 5.41
N ASP A 347 -17.07 -2.35 4.26
CA ASP A 347 -18.51 -2.27 3.99
C ASP A 347 -19.12 -3.65 3.65
N ILE A 348 -18.30 -4.63 3.31
CA ILE A 348 -18.76 -5.98 2.94
C ILE A 348 -19.47 -6.64 4.13
N ALA A 349 -18.82 -6.70 5.29
CA ALA A 349 -19.35 -7.32 6.50
C ALA A 349 -20.76 -6.84 6.90
N PRO A 350 -21.03 -5.53 7.11
CA PRO A 350 -22.37 -5.04 7.42
C PRO A 350 -23.38 -5.27 6.30
N THR A 351 -22.94 -5.27 5.03
CA THR A 351 -23.81 -5.62 3.89
C THR A 351 -24.25 -7.08 3.94
N LEU A 352 -23.36 -8.02 4.30
CA LEU A 352 -23.71 -9.44 4.44
C LEU A 352 -24.74 -9.65 5.55
N LEU A 353 -24.58 -8.99 6.69
CA LEU A 353 -25.54 -9.06 7.80
C LEU A 353 -26.92 -8.48 7.40
N SER A 354 -26.93 -7.39 6.63
CA SER A 354 -28.18 -6.86 6.07
C SER A 354 -28.86 -7.83 5.08
N ILE A 355 -28.10 -8.61 4.30
CA ILE A 355 -28.66 -9.66 3.42
C ILE A 355 -29.22 -10.82 4.25
N ALA A 356 -28.57 -11.15 5.36
CA ALA A 356 -29.01 -12.17 6.30
C ALA A 356 -30.25 -11.78 7.11
N GLY A 357 -30.59 -10.49 7.19
CA GLY A 357 -31.64 -9.96 8.06
C GLY A 357 -31.20 -9.76 9.51
N SER A 358 -29.89 -9.77 9.76
CA SER A 358 -29.27 -9.62 11.09
C SER A 358 -28.98 -8.15 11.42
N SER A 359 -28.98 -7.82 12.71
CA SER A 359 -28.52 -6.52 13.19
C SER A 359 -27.01 -6.34 12.97
N ILE A 360 -26.61 -5.21 12.39
CA ILE A 360 -25.20 -4.83 12.27
C ILE A 360 -24.65 -4.44 13.65
N PRO A 361 -23.57 -5.07 14.16
CA PRO A 361 -22.99 -4.71 15.46
C PRO A 361 -22.33 -3.33 15.48
N ASP A 362 -22.51 -2.58 16.58
CA ASP A 362 -21.99 -1.21 16.78
C ASP A 362 -20.46 -1.04 16.64
N HIS A 363 -19.70 -2.14 16.63
CA HIS A 363 -18.25 -2.11 16.47
C HIS A 363 -17.79 -2.19 15.01
N MET A 364 -18.69 -2.40 14.04
CA MET A 364 -18.36 -2.32 12.62
C MET A 364 -18.28 -0.85 12.19
N ASP A 365 -17.20 -0.49 11.52
CA ASP A 365 -16.93 0.87 11.03
C ASP A 365 -17.50 1.11 9.61
N GLY A 366 -17.70 0.02 8.85
CA GLY A 366 -18.28 0.06 7.50
C GLY A 366 -19.81 0.24 7.47
N ARG A 367 -20.36 0.37 6.26
CA ARG A 367 -21.78 0.65 6.01
C ARG A 367 -22.39 -0.30 4.98
N ASN A 368 -23.70 -0.52 5.06
CA ASN A 368 -24.45 -1.39 4.15
C ASN A 368 -24.52 -0.85 2.71
N LEU A 369 -23.86 -1.52 1.77
CA LEU A 369 -23.81 -1.15 0.35
C LEU A 369 -25.18 -1.22 -0.34
N LEU A 370 -26.14 -1.98 0.19
CA LEU A 370 -27.49 -2.02 -0.36
C LEU A 370 -28.23 -0.68 -0.17
N GLU A 371 -27.86 0.13 0.82
CA GLU A 371 -28.37 1.50 0.97
C GLU A 371 -27.92 2.38 -0.19
N LEU A 372 -26.63 2.33 -0.57
CA LEU A 372 -26.09 3.07 -1.71
C LEU A 372 -26.75 2.65 -3.04
N VAL A 373 -26.94 1.34 -3.24
CA VAL A 373 -27.68 0.80 -4.39
C VAL A 373 -29.14 1.29 -4.39
N ALA A 374 -29.80 1.32 -3.23
CA ALA A 374 -31.17 1.82 -3.10
C ALA A 374 -31.26 3.34 -3.35
N LEU A 375 -30.34 4.15 -2.81
CA LEU A 375 -30.23 5.59 -3.03
C LEU A 375 -30.09 5.91 -4.53
N LYS A 376 -29.17 5.24 -5.23
CA LYS A 376 -28.95 5.44 -6.66
C LYS A 376 -30.16 4.99 -7.49
N LYS A 377 -30.78 3.87 -7.15
CA LYS A 377 -32.01 3.38 -7.80
C LYS A 377 -33.19 4.35 -7.60
N ALA A 378 -33.33 4.93 -6.41
CA ALA A 378 -34.35 5.94 -6.12
C ALA A 378 -34.12 7.22 -6.94
N ALA A 379 -32.88 7.73 -6.99
CA ALA A 379 -32.50 8.89 -7.78
C ALA A 379 -32.82 8.71 -9.28
N LEU A 380 -32.45 7.55 -9.87
CA LEU A 380 -32.78 7.23 -11.27
C LEU A 380 -34.29 7.15 -11.54
N SER A 381 -35.08 6.70 -10.56
CA SER A 381 -36.52 6.49 -10.73
C SER A 381 -37.36 7.77 -10.67
N GLY A 382 -36.77 8.91 -10.28
CA GLY A 382 -37.48 10.17 -10.02
C GLY A 382 -38.42 10.16 -8.80
N LYS A 383 -38.67 9.00 -8.18
CA LYS A 383 -39.57 8.83 -7.03
C LYS A 383 -38.87 9.18 -5.70
N VAL A 384 -38.40 10.42 -5.60
CA VAL A 384 -37.71 10.94 -4.41
C VAL A 384 -38.72 11.31 -3.31
N ASN A 385 -39.30 10.31 -2.65
CA ASN A 385 -39.96 10.53 -1.35
C ASN A 385 -38.88 10.79 -0.29
N ARG A 386 -38.53 12.07 -0.11
CA ARG A 386 -37.42 12.53 0.75
C ARG A 386 -37.49 12.06 2.21
N THR A 387 -38.65 11.63 2.71
CA THR A 387 -38.85 11.22 4.11
C THR A 387 -38.36 9.81 4.44
N ASN A 388 -38.07 8.97 3.44
CA ASN A 388 -37.76 7.53 3.63
C ASN A 388 -36.44 7.11 2.95
N LEU A 389 -35.57 8.05 2.57
CA LEU A 389 -34.27 7.73 1.98
C LEU A 389 -33.22 7.55 3.09
N PRO A 390 -32.25 6.62 2.94
CA PRO A 390 -31.08 6.54 3.83
C PRO A 390 -30.29 7.85 3.87
N ASP A 391 -29.46 7.99 4.91
CA ASP A 391 -28.52 9.11 5.02
C ASP A 391 -27.60 9.20 3.78
N PRO A 392 -27.11 10.40 3.40
CA PRO A 392 -26.16 10.55 2.29
C PRO A 392 -24.97 9.58 2.43
N TRP A 393 -24.48 9.04 1.32
CA TRP A 393 -23.28 8.21 1.34
C TRP A 393 -22.03 9.07 1.56
N ARG A 394 -21.00 8.49 2.18
CA ARG A 394 -19.70 9.14 2.37
C ARG A 394 -19.08 9.62 1.05
N ASP A 395 -18.31 10.71 1.13
CA ASP A 395 -17.51 11.20 0.01
C ASP A 395 -16.01 10.94 0.18
N THR A 396 -15.59 10.62 1.40
CA THR A 396 -14.19 10.49 1.79
C THR A 396 -14.00 9.19 2.55
N ILE A 397 -12.90 8.51 2.29
CA ILE A 397 -12.50 7.30 3.01
C ILE A 397 -11.10 7.45 3.60
N LEU A 398 -10.85 6.65 4.63
CA LEU A 398 -9.55 6.53 5.27
C LEU A 398 -8.75 5.38 4.66
N ILE A 399 -7.54 5.68 4.19
CA ILE A 399 -6.52 4.68 3.86
C ILE A 399 -5.45 4.74 4.94
N GLU A 400 -5.09 3.62 5.55
CA GLU A 400 -4.09 3.60 6.62
C GLU A 400 -3.06 2.49 6.48
N ARG A 401 -1.84 2.80 6.94
CA ARG A 401 -0.74 1.84 7.02
C ARG A 401 0.07 2.06 8.28
N GLY A 402 -0.05 1.12 9.20
CA GLY A 402 0.73 1.06 10.43
C GLY A 402 0.32 2.09 11.49
N LYS A 403 0.81 1.91 12.72
CA LYS A 403 0.47 2.78 13.85
C LYS A 403 1.18 4.13 13.73
N MET A 404 0.42 5.21 13.59
CA MET A 404 0.96 6.57 13.45
C MET A 404 1.13 7.24 14.83
N PRO A 405 2.33 7.75 15.17
CA PRO A 405 2.56 8.51 16.41
C PRO A 405 1.89 9.89 16.35
N LYS A 406 2.05 10.67 17.43
CA LYS A 406 1.70 12.09 17.45
C LYS A 406 2.74 12.86 16.60
N LEU A 407 2.26 13.56 15.57
CA LEU A 407 3.10 14.35 14.66
C LEU A 407 3.17 15.82 15.11
N ARG A 408 4.14 16.59 14.59
CA ARG A 408 4.17 18.06 14.71
C ARG A 408 2.96 18.71 14.01
N LYS A 409 2.65 19.98 14.33
CA LYS A 409 1.54 20.70 13.68
C LYS A 409 1.75 20.71 12.17
N ILE A 410 0.66 20.64 11.42
CA ILE A 410 0.70 20.52 9.96
C ILE A 410 1.44 21.70 9.31
N ARG A 411 1.23 22.93 9.81
CA ARG A 411 1.93 24.14 9.40
C ARG A 411 3.46 24.04 9.56
N ASP A 412 3.94 23.51 10.68
CA ASP A 412 5.37 23.33 10.94
C ASP A 412 5.97 22.30 9.98
N ARG A 413 5.25 21.19 9.74
CA ARG A 413 5.68 20.15 8.79
C ARG A 413 5.75 20.68 7.36
N TRP A 414 4.71 21.39 6.92
CA TRP A 414 4.64 22.00 5.59
C TRP A 414 5.77 23.02 5.36
N LEU A 415 6.05 23.89 6.34
CA LEU A 415 7.16 24.86 6.25
C LEU A 415 8.52 24.15 6.11
N ASN A 416 8.82 23.20 7.01
CA ASN A 416 10.06 22.43 6.97
C ASN A 416 10.22 21.65 5.66
N GLN A 417 9.14 21.05 5.14
CA GLN A 417 9.15 20.31 3.89
C GLN A 417 9.37 21.24 2.69
N LYS A 418 8.71 22.40 2.66
CA LYS A 418 8.85 23.41 1.60
C LYS A 418 10.27 23.98 1.56
N GLU A 419 10.86 24.29 2.70
CA GLU A 419 12.26 24.74 2.78
C GLU A 419 13.21 23.67 2.26
N ARG A 420 13.07 22.42 2.74
CA ARG A 420 13.93 21.30 2.35
C ARG A 420 13.85 20.98 0.86
N TYR A 421 12.65 20.90 0.31
CA TYR A 421 12.43 20.71 -1.12
C TYR A 421 13.00 21.88 -1.93
N GLY A 422 12.80 23.13 -1.48
CA GLY A 422 13.39 24.32 -2.08
C GLY A 422 14.93 24.37 -2.03
N LYS A 423 15.57 23.77 -1.02
CA LYS A 423 17.03 23.57 -0.98
C LYS A 423 17.47 22.52 -2.01
N GLU A 424 16.79 21.37 -2.09
CA GLU A 424 17.14 20.28 -3.01
C GLU A 424 16.93 20.67 -4.50
N VAL A 425 15.87 21.42 -4.82
CA VAL A 425 15.65 21.97 -6.17
C VAL A 425 16.74 22.96 -6.58
N ARG A 426 17.06 23.95 -5.72
CA ARG A 426 18.15 24.91 -5.99
C ARG A 426 19.51 24.23 -6.14
N LEU A 427 19.78 23.20 -5.33
CA LEU A 427 21.00 22.39 -5.43
C LEU A 427 21.07 21.63 -6.74
N ASN A 428 19.95 21.02 -7.16
CA ASN A 428 19.86 20.30 -8.44
C ASN A 428 20.06 21.24 -9.64
N GLU A 429 19.45 22.43 -9.62
CA GLU A 429 19.62 23.43 -10.68
C GLU A 429 21.08 23.91 -10.77
N ALA A 430 21.66 24.34 -9.63
CA ALA A 430 23.03 24.81 -9.56
C ALA A 430 24.03 23.73 -10.02
N CYS A 431 23.95 22.51 -9.48
CA CYS A 431 24.85 21.42 -9.83
C CYS A 431 24.61 20.84 -11.23
N SER A 432 23.48 21.13 -11.89
CA SER A 432 23.27 20.76 -13.30
C SER A 432 24.08 21.62 -14.27
N ARG A 433 24.69 22.72 -13.82
CA ARG A 433 25.54 23.58 -14.66
C ARG A 433 26.94 22.96 -14.86
N PRO A 434 27.47 22.90 -16.10
CA PRO A 434 28.77 22.25 -16.39
C PRO A 434 29.99 22.88 -15.70
N GLU A 435 29.85 24.10 -15.18
CA GLU A 435 30.88 24.82 -14.41
C GLU A 435 31.16 24.18 -13.04
N TRP A 436 30.13 23.67 -12.36
CA TRP A 436 30.27 23.04 -11.04
C TRP A 436 30.61 21.54 -11.11
N GLN A 437 30.23 20.86 -12.20
CA GLN A 437 30.45 19.41 -12.39
C GLN A 437 31.91 19.01 -12.62
N ARG A 438 32.81 19.98 -12.83
CA ARG A 438 34.24 19.72 -13.05
C ARG A 438 34.94 19.44 -11.72
N PRO A 439 35.91 18.50 -11.69
CA PRO A 439 36.76 18.31 -10.52
C PRO A 439 37.47 19.61 -10.14
N CYS A 440 37.56 19.88 -8.83
CA CYS A 440 38.16 21.08 -8.25
C CYS A 440 39.48 21.50 -8.92
N SER A 441 39.47 22.65 -9.61
CA SER A 441 40.63 23.16 -10.35
C SER A 441 40.80 24.69 -10.22
N GLY A 442 42.05 25.15 -10.25
CA GLY A 442 42.38 26.58 -10.22
C GLY A 442 41.87 27.30 -8.95
N THR A 443 41.02 28.32 -9.14
CA THR A 443 40.39 29.13 -8.08
C THR A 443 38.96 28.70 -7.75
N GLN A 444 38.49 27.59 -8.30
CA GLN A 444 37.15 27.04 -8.06
C GLN A 444 36.99 26.71 -6.56
N GLN A 445 35.95 27.26 -5.92
CA GLN A 445 35.68 27.05 -4.49
C GLN A 445 34.80 25.83 -4.20
N TRP A 446 34.03 25.38 -5.18
CA TRP A 446 33.06 24.30 -5.04
C TRP A 446 33.02 23.40 -6.27
N SER A 447 32.74 22.12 -6.06
CA SER A 447 32.54 21.12 -7.12
C SER A 447 31.35 20.24 -6.76
N CYS A 448 30.47 20.00 -7.73
CA CYS A 448 29.35 19.08 -7.59
C CYS A 448 29.72 17.71 -8.14
N TYR A 449 29.32 16.66 -7.43
CA TYR A 449 29.43 15.27 -7.89
C TYR A 449 28.12 14.53 -7.66
N ARG A 450 27.85 13.51 -8.48
CA ARG A 450 26.76 12.57 -8.21
C ARG A 450 27.23 11.51 -7.24
N SER A 451 26.45 11.31 -6.19
CA SER A 451 26.64 10.26 -5.19
C SER A 451 26.11 8.92 -5.71
N SER A 452 26.37 7.81 -5.00
CA SER A 452 25.90 6.48 -5.38
C SER A 452 24.37 6.30 -5.32
N ASP A 453 23.65 7.29 -4.76
CA ASP A 453 22.20 7.43 -4.77
C ASP A 453 21.71 8.40 -5.87
N ASP A 454 22.51 8.62 -6.91
CA ASP A 454 22.30 9.51 -8.09
C ASP A 454 21.99 10.99 -7.79
N ARG A 455 22.07 11.39 -6.52
CA ARG A 455 21.84 12.77 -6.08
C ARG A 455 23.08 13.65 -6.15
N TRP A 456 22.86 14.93 -6.44
CA TRP A 456 23.89 15.95 -6.38
C TRP A 456 24.38 16.16 -4.94
N ARG A 457 25.71 16.12 -4.78
CA ARG A 457 26.44 16.49 -3.57
C ARG A 457 27.44 17.56 -3.95
N ILE A 458 27.74 18.42 -2.98
CA ILE A 458 28.75 19.46 -3.12
C ILE A 458 30.00 19.11 -2.31
N LEU A 459 31.15 19.50 -2.84
CA LEU A 459 32.44 19.39 -2.20
C LEU A 459 33.13 20.74 -2.24
N LYS A 460 33.48 21.27 -1.07
CA LYS A 460 34.24 22.51 -0.95
C LYS A 460 35.68 22.26 -1.38
N CYS A 461 36.08 22.86 -2.50
CA CYS A 461 37.41 22.74 -3.05
C CYS A 461 38.43 23.40 -2.13
N ARG A 462 39.44 22.64 -1.69
CA ARG A 462 40.51 23.17 -0.85
C ARG A 462 41.46 24.02 -1.68
N ASP A 463 41.61 25.28 -1.31
CA ASP A 463 42.62 26.17 -1.88
C ASP A 463 44.02 25.54 -1.74
N ARG A 464 44.76 25.45 -2.85
CA ARG A 464 46.14 24.97 -2.88
C ARG A 464 47.17 26.05 -2.52
N LYS A 465 46.73 27.24 -2.12
CA LYS A 465 47.62 28.29 -1.60
C LYS A 465 47.98 28.03 -0.13
N ASN A 466 49.26 28.22 0.18
CA ASN A 466 49.90 28.03 1.49
C ASN A 466 49.93 26.59 2.06
N ARG A 467 50.80 25.74 1.48
CA ARG A 467 51.68 24.90 2.32
C ARG A 467 53.08 25.52 2.36
N HIS A 468 53.38 26.21 3.45
CA HIS A 468 54.75 26.54 3.84
C HIS A 468 55.04 26.00 5.25
N CYS A 469 56.30 25.65 5.47
CA CYS A 469 56.78 24.70 6.47
C CYS A 469 56.22 24.91 7.89
N GLY A 470 55.76 23.80 8.49
CA GLY A 470 55.48 23.68 9.92
C GLY A 470 55.84 22.28 10.40
N CYS A 471 57.07 22.11 10.91
CA CYS A 471 57.45 20.92 11.65
C CYS A 471 57.01 21.12 13.11
N GLU A 472 55.94 20.47 13.56
CA GLU A 472 55.97 19.71 14.82
C GLU A 472 54.74 18.82 15.11
N LYS A 473 55.03 17.84 15.96
CA LYS A 473 54.25 16.74 16.56
C LYS A 473 52.72 16.87 16.61
N ARG A 474 52.03 15.87 16.01
CA ARG A 474 50.61 15.55 16.26
C ARG A 474 50.33 15.32 17.74
N GLN A 475 49.42 16.10 18.34
CA GLN A 475 48.60 15.63 19.46
C GLN A 475 47.25 15.11 18.93
N LYS A 476 46.81 13.94 19.42
CA LYS A 476 45.48 13.38 19.13
C LYS A 476 44.44 14.12 19.96
N ARG A 477 43.47 14.79 19.32
CA ARG A 477 42.14 15.04 19.91
C ARG A 477 41.15 14.10 19.25
N SER A 478 40.44 13.29 20.04
CA SER A 478 39.31 12.51 19.55
C SER A 478 38.09 13.42 19.40
N ILE A 479 37.49 13.42 18.21
CA ILE A 479 36.17 14.02 17.98
C ILE A 479 35.15 12.91 18.21
N LYS A 480 34.17 13.16 19.09
CA LYS A 480 33.05 12.25 19.31
C LYS A 480 32.10 12.32 18.11
N TRP A 481 31.77 11.16 17.55
CA TRP A 481 30.83 11.02 16.43
C TRP A 481 29.38 11.14 16.89
N ASN A 482 28.85 12.36 17.07
CA ASN A 482 27.41 12.57 17.29
C ASN A 482 26.80 13.82 16.59
N ASP A 483 27.60 14.81 16.16
CA ASP A 483 27.08 16.07 15.58
C ASP A 483 27.18 16.17 14.04
N ALA A 484 27.32 15.06 13.33
CA ALA A 484 27.61 15.05 11.88
C ALA A 484 26.44 15.49 10.96
N LYS A 485 25.28 15.89 11.49
CA LYS A 485 24.10 16.30 10.69
C LYS A 485 23.97 17.80 10.46
N SER A 486 24.48 18.67 11.33
CA SER A 486 24.33 20.13 11.16
C SER A 486 25.27 20.70 10.11
N HIS A 487 26.52 20.22 10.06
CA HIS A 487 27.53 20.76 9.15
C HIS A 487 27.19 20.59 7.65
N ASP A 488 26.49 19.53 7.25
CA ASP A 488 26.15 19.30 5.83
C ASP A 488 25.09 20.28 5.32
N GLU A 489 24.18 20.78 6.16
CA GLU A 489 23.16 21.76 5.74
C GLU A 489 23.76 23.17 5.59
N ASP A 490 24.63 23.59 6.53
CA ASP A 490 25.34 24.87 6.47
C ASP A 490 26.16 25.03 5.17
N PHE A 491 26.81 23.95 4.70
CA PHE A 491 27.56 23.97 3.44
C PHE A 491 26.68 24.11 2.19
N VAL A 492 25.44 23.59 2.22
CA VAL A 492 24.51 23.73 1.09
C VAL A 492 24.02 25.16 0.98
N ASP A 493 23.64 25.79 2.08
CA ASP A 493 23.21 27.20 2.06
C ASP A 493 24.39 28.13 1.69
N GLU A 494 25.62 27.86 2.17
CA GLU A 494 26.83 28.58 1.72
C GLU A 494 27.09 28.42 0.21
N PHE A 495 26.92 27.22 -0.35
CA PHE A 495 27.07 26.98 -1.78
C PHE A 495 26.00 27.68 -2.61
N ILE A 496 24.72 27.63 -2.22
CA ILE A 496 23.64 28.31 -2.94
C ILE A 496 23.84 29.83 -2.90
N GLN A 497 24.29 30.39 -1.77
CA GLN A 497 24.69 31.79 -1.70
C GLN A 497 25.85 32.10 -2.65
N HIS A 498 26.89 31.27 -2.69
CA HIS A 498 28.02 31.43 -3.60
C HIS A 498 27.62 31.39 -5.08
N VAL A 499 26.67 30.53 -5.45
CA VAL A 499 26.11 30.47 -6.83
C VAL A 499 25.38 31.77 -7.17
N HIS A 500 24.61 32.33 -6.23
CA HIS A 500 23.91 33.59 -6.45
C HIS A 500 24.87 34.79 -6.54
N GLU A 501 25.90 34.86 -5.68
CA GLU A 501 26.97 35.86 -5.78
C GLU A 501 27.74 35.76 -7.11
N TYR A 502 28.00 34.53 -7.58
CA TYR A 502 28.62 34.27 -8.89
C TYR A 502 27.76 34.74 -10.07
N GLU A 503 26.43 34.60 -9.99
CA GLU A 503 25.48 35.14 -10.97
C GLU A 503 25.48 36.66 -10.99
N ILE A 504 25.43 37.33 -9.84
CA ILE A 504 25.47 38.80 -9.73
C ILE A 504 26.74 39.35 -10.38
N LEU A 505 27.90 38.75 -10.05
CA LEU A 505 29.20 39.10 -10.64
C LEU A 505 29.26 38.89 -12.16
N ARG A 506 28.53 37.88 -12.69
CA ARG A 506 28.44 37.58 -14.13
C ARG A 506 27.48 38.53 -14.86
N ASN A 507 26.39 38.94 -14.23
CA ASN A 507 25.30 39.71 -14.83
C ASN A 507 25.47 41.24 -14.72
N LYS A 508 26.46 41.73 -13.95
CA LYS A 508 26.87 43.14 -13.83
C LYS A 508 25.84 44.13 -13.25
N GLU A 509 24.82 43.67 -12.54
CA GLU A 509 23.94 44.59 -11.78
C GLU A 509 24.62 44.98 -10.46
N TRP A 510 25.11 46.23 -10.39
CA TRP A 510 25.73 46.80 -9.18
C TRP A 510 24.76 47.70 -8.43
N TYR A 511 24.55 47.44 -7.14
CA TYR A 511 24.06 48.43 -6.18
C TYR A 511 25.21 48.85 -5.24
N GLN A 512 25.35 50.16 -5.04
CA GLN A 512 26.53 50.76 -4.42
C GLN A 512 26.29 51.09 -2.94
N GLY A 513 26.89 50.30 -2.04
CA GLY A 513 26.97 50.57 -0.60
C GLY A 513 28.40 50.92 -0.18
N THR A 514 28.57 51.99 0.60
CA THR A 514 29.89 52.53 1.00
C THR A 514 30.56 51.71 2.10
N PHE A 515 31.86 51.45 1.96
CA PHE A 515 32.71 50.83 2.99
C PHE A 515 33.67 51.85 3.63
N ASP A 516 33.69 51.89 4.96
CA ASP A 516 34.67 52.65 5.75
C ASP A 516 36.00 51.89 5.96
N THR A 517 37.02 52.63 6.40
CA THR A 517 38.44 52.33 6.15
C THR A 517 39.13 51.29 7.05
N LEU A 518 40.09 50.57 6.45
CA LEU A 518 41.10 49.71 7.10
C LEU A 518 42.13 50.47 7.95
N PRO A 519 42.81 49.79 8.89
CA PRO A 519 44.21 50.07 9.21
C PRO A 519 45.16 48.87 9.00
N THR A 520 46.31 49.15 8.40
CA THR A 520 47.38 48.20 8.03
C THR A 520 48.33 47.82 9.18
N ARG A 521 48.96 46.62 9.15
CA ARG A 521 50.39 46.49 9.57
C ARG A 521 51.15 45.20 9.13
N ARG A 522 52.19 45.43 8.32
CA ARG A 522 53.57 44.86 8.26
C ARG A 522 53.83 43.33 8.26
N ARG A 523 54.57 42.91 7.21
CA ARG A 523 55.32 41.64 7.07
C ARG A 523 56.50 41.52 8.05
N ARG A 524 56.87 40.28 8.41
CA ARG A 524 58.26 39.79 8.54
C ARG A 524 58.31 38.30 8.14
N SER A 525 59.45 37.87 7.58
CA SER A 525 59.69 36.51 7.07
C SER A 525 61.07 36.04 7.51
N LEU A 526 61.19 34.79 7.98
CA LEU A 526 62.47 34.07 8.12
C LEU A 526 62.20 32.60 8.44
N CYS A 527 62.72 31.68 7.61
CA CYS A 527 63.11 30.33 8.02
C CYS A 527 63.99 29.72 6.91
N SER A 528 65.05 29.02 7.30
CA SER A 528 66.05 28.42 6.41
C SER A 528 66.51 27.08 6.99
N CYS A 529 66.71 26.07 6.15
CA CYS A 529 67.66 24.98 6.36
C CYS A 529 67.94 24.24 5.04
N ARG A 530 69.11 23.58 4.95
CA ARG A 530 69.77 23.19 3.69
C ARG A 530 69.47 21.74 3.24
N ASN A 531 69.52 21.55 1.92
CA ASN A 531 69.69 20.28 1.18
C ASN A 531 71.23 19.95 1.07
N PRO A 532 71.78 18.94 0.34
CA PRO A 532 71.18 18.10 -0.72
C PRO A 532 71.59 16.58 -0.80
N SER A 533 70.81 15.78 -1.55
CA SER A 533 71.30 14.66 -2.38
C SER A 533 70.37 14.41 -3.59
N LEU A 534 70.91 13.98 -4.74
CA LEU A 534 70.18 13.66 -5.98
C LEU A 534 70.43 12.17 -6.35
N HIS A 535 69.80 11.48 -7.32
CA HIS A 535 68.88 11.81 -8.43
C HIS A 535 68.08 10.49 -8.78
N PRO A 536 67.59 10.20 -10.01
CA PRO A 536 66.48 10.80 -10.76
C PRO A 536 65.32 9.81 -11.11
N LEU A 537 64.19 10.34 -11.59
CA LEU A 537 63.21 9.76 -12.55
C LEU A 537 62.75 8.28 -12.45
N LYS A 538 61.42 8.08 -12.33
CA LYS A 538 60.58 7.52 -13.42
C LYS A 538 59.07 7.68 -13.14
N LEU A 539 58.27 7.80 -14.20
CA LEU A 539 56.83 7.54 -14.17
C LEU A 539 56.61 6.02 -14.27
N GLU A 540 55.67 5.46 -13.51
CA GLU A 540 54.69 4.48 -14.00
C GLU A 540 53.62 4.14 -12.93
N GLU A 541 52.40 3.94 -13.43
CA GLU A 541 51.26 3.18 -12.88
C GLU A 541 50.83 3.30 -11.40
N PHE A 542 49.67 3.93 -11.19
CA PHE A 542 48.83 3.72 -10.01
C PHE A 542 48.15 2.34 -10.08
N SER A 543 48.64 1.38 -9.30
CA SER A 543 47.91 0.14 -8.96
C SER A 543 47.96 -0.12 -7.45
N ILE A 544 46.94 0.34 -6.73
CA ILE A 544 46.81 0.13 -5.28
C ILE A 544 45.90 -1.07 -5.03
N ARG A 545 46.50 -2.22 -4.69
CA ARG A 545 45.79 -3.37 -4.11
C ARG A 545 45.47 -3.09 -2.63
N PRO A 546 44.34 -3.57 -2.08
CA PRO A 546 44.08 -3.48 -0.65
C PRO A 546 44.97 -4.47 0.14
N PRO A 547 45.35 -4.16 1.40
CA PRO A 547 46.22 -5.01 2.18
C PRO A 547 45.47 -6.17 2.84
N MET A 548 46.00 -7.39 2.69
CA MET A 548 45.83 -8.45 3.68
C MET A 548 46.90 -8.29 4.77
N ASP A 549 46.55 -8.58 6.02
CA ASP A 549 47.35 -9.42 6.91
C ASP A 549 46.53 -9.75 8.17
N ALA A 550 46.20 -11.04 8.35
CA ALA A 550 45.62 -11.59 9.57
C ALA A 550 46.27 -12.95 9.84
N VAL A 551 46.75 -13.14 11.07
CA VAL A 551 47.67 -14.22 11.45
C VAL A 551 46.91 -15.54 11.76
N GLU A 552 47.34 -16.67 11.19
CA GLU A 552 46.87 -18.03 11.53
C GLU A 552 47.34 -18.47 12.93
N GLY A 553 46.76 -19.43 13.66
CA GLY A 553 45.68 -20.42 13.45
C GLY A 553 45.33 -21.08 14.81
N PRO A 554 45.01 -22.40 14.96
CA PRO A 554 44.94 -23.46 13.95
C PRO A 554 43.71 -24.43 14.00
N ARG A 555 43.19 -24.76 12.80
CA ARG A 555 42.76 -26.09 12.29
C ARG A 555 42.05 -27.13 13.18
N LYS A 556 40.86 -27.58 12.70
CA LYS A 556 40.50 -28.98 12.36
C LYS A 556 39.27 -28.98 11.44
N ARG A 557 39.44 -29.29 10.14
CA ARG A 557 39.04 -30.53 9.42
C ARG A 557 37.52 -30.79 9.32
N LYS A 558 36.94 -31.25 8.21
CA LYS A 558 37.22 -31.22 6.74
C LYS A 558 36.04 -31.92 6.05
N ASP A 559 35.46 -31.34 5.00
CA ASP A 559 34.98 -32.01 3.76
C ASP A 559 34.30 -30.94 2.87
N ARG A 560 34.81 -30.60 1.67
CA ARG A 560 34.87 -31.39 0.41
C ARG A 560 33.51 -31.63 -0.25
N GLY A 561 32.88 -30.54 -0.68
CA GLY A 561 31.97 -30.50 -1.84
C GLY A 561 32.38 -29.33 -2.72
N ASN A 562 32.60 -29.57 -4.02
CA ASN A 562 33.15 -28.58 -4.95
C ASN A 562 32.08 -28.12 -5.94
N SER A 563 31.49 -26.94 -5.73
CA SER A 563 30.68 -26.24 -6.72
C SER A 563 31.00 -24.75 -6.70
N SER A 564 31.29 -24.21 -7.89
CA SER A 564 31.56 -22.79 -8.11
C SER A 564 30.27 -21.98 -8.05
N HIS A 565 29.83 -21.59 -6.86
CA HIS A 565 28.77 -20.59 -6.72
C HIS A 565 29.35 -19.19 -6.99
N PRO A 566 28.72 -18.37 -7.85
CA PRO A 566 29.09 -16.96 -7.98
C PRO A 566 28.84 -16.23 -6.66
N VAL A 567 29.58 -15.14 -6.45
CA VAL A 567 29.51 -14.32 -5.24
C VAL A 567 28.06 -13.88 -4.99
N ARG A 568 27.45 -14.34 -3.88
CA ARG A 568 26.10 -13.90 -3.49
C ARG A 568 26.10 -12.39 -3.32
N LEU A 569 25.30 -11.69 -4.13
CA LEU A 569 25.07 -10.25 -4.00
C LEU A 569 24.51 -9.95 -2.59
N SER A 570 25.10 -9.00 -1.88
CA SER A 570 24.65 -8.62 -0.53
C SER A 570 23.38 -7.78 -0.61
N CYS A 571 22.23 -8.44 -0.63
CA CYS A 571 20.91 -7.85 -0.80
C CYS A 571 20.38 -7.14 0.47
N SER A 572 21.13 -6.17 0.99
CA SER A 572 20.80 -5.46 2.23
C SER A 572 21.08 -3.97 2.10
N VAL A 573 20.00 -3.17 2.12
CA VAL A 573 20.06 -1.71 2.15
C VAL A 573 19.49 -1.23 3.49
N GLN A 574 20.22 -0.36 4.17
CA GLN A 574 19.87 0.07 5.53
C GLN A 574 18.46 0.72 5.55
N GLN A 575 17.60 0.26 6.46
CA GLN A 575 16.19 0.69 6.65
C GLN A 575 15.20 0.28 5.53
N MET A 576 15.63 -0.53 4.56
CA MET A 576 14.79 -1.05 3.47
C MET A 576 14.66 -2.58 3.55
N ASN A 577 13.50 -3.09 3.18
CA ASN A 577 13.24 -4.52 3.07
C ASN A 577 13.45 -4.94 1.62
N CYS A 578 14.60 -5.57 1.38
CA CYS A 578 15.10 -5.94 0.06
C CYS A 578 15.15 -7.46 -0.13
N PHE A 579 14.90 -7.89 -1.36
CA PHE A 579 14.78 -9.29 -1.74
C PHE A 579 15.66 -9.55 -2.97
N LEU A 580 16.26 -10.73 -2.98
CA LEU A 580 17.01 -11.25 -4.12
C LEU A 580 16.01 -11.96 -5.04
N HIS A 581 15.95 -11.56 -6.30
CA HIS A 581 15.35 -12.38 -7.35
C HIS A 581 16.40 -13.35 -7.88
N SER A 582 16.03 -14.62 -8.03
CA SER A 582 16.87 -15.67 -8.62
C SER A 582 16.07 -16.52 -9.59
N ILE A 583 16.81 -17.26 -10.44
CA ILE A 583 16.29 -18.24 -11.41
C ILE A 583 15.28 -19.24 -10.80
N ASP A 584 15.38 -19.52 -9.49
CA ASP A 584 14.52 -20.44 -8.75
C ASP A 584 13.16 -19.85 -8.32
N HIS A 585 12.82 -18.61 -8.72
CA HIS A 585 11.60 -17.94 -8.21
C HIS A 585 10.30 -18.57 -8.73
N TRP A 586 10.24 -18.87 -10.02
CA TRP A 586 9.12 -19.57 -10.65
C TRP A 586 9.46 -21.03 -10.85
N LYS A 587 8.44 -21.90 -10.79
CA LYS A 587 8.62 -23.36 -10.90
C LYS A 587 8.00 -23.94 -12.16
N THR A 588 7.22 -23.13 -12.87
CA THR A 588 6.55 -23.47 -14.11
C THR A 588 7.13 -22.64 -15.26
N PRO A 589 7.36 -23.23 -16.46
CA PRO A 589 7.78 -22.48 -17.64
C PRO A 589 6.80 -21.35 -18.02
N PRO A 590 7.28 -20.26 -18.67
CA PRO A 590 8.68 -19.95 -18.93
C PRO A 590 9.42 -19.55 -17.65
N LEU A 591 10.57 -20.18 -17.39
CA LEU A 591 11.42 -19.86 -16.24
C LEU A 591 12.12 -18.50 -16.44
N TRP A 592 12.63 -17.91 -15.36
CA TRP A 592 13.44 -16.69 -15.46
C TRP A 592 14.73 -16.98 -16.25
N PRO A 593 14.98 -16.31 -17.40
CA PRO A 593 16.10 -16.70 -18.25
C PRO A 593 17.47 -16.42 -17.60
N ASP A 594 18.38 -17.39 -17.69
CA ASP A 594 19.72 -17.32 -17.09
C ASP A 594 20.53 -16.09 -17.54
N GLU A 595 20.27 -15.59 -18.75
CA GLU A 595 20.89 -14.39 -19.33
C GLU A 595 20.67 -13.11 -18.51
N TYR A 596 19.56 -13.01 -17.76
CA TYR A 596 19.26 -11.87 -16.90
C TYR A 596 19.85 -12.00 -15.48
N GLY A 597 20.32 -13.19 -15.10
CA GLY A 597 20.99 -13.44 -13.83
C GLY A 597 20.13 -13.18 -12.57
N GLN A 598 20.79 -12.78 -11.48
CA GLN A 598 20.15 -12.47 -10.20
C GLN A 598 20.24 -10.97 -9.91
N PHE A 599 19.17 -10.37 -9.41
CA PHE A 599 19.12 -8.93 -9.08
C PHE A 599 18.47 -8.68 -7.72
N CYS A 600 18.70 -7.49 -7.17
CA CYS A 600 18.19 -7.06 -5.87
C CYS A 600 17.16 -5.94 -6.03
N PHE A 601 16.02 -6.08 -5.37
CA PHE A 601 14.96 -5.07 -5.37
C PHE A 601 14.40 -4.86 -3.96
N CYS A 602 13.96 -3.65 -3.65
CA CYS A 602 13.44 -3.29 -2.33
C CYS A 602 11.99 -2.84 -2.44
N GLN A 603 11.07 -3.58 -1.83
CA GLN A 603 9.62 -3.36 -1.99
C GLN A 603 9.04 -2.36 -0.99
N ASN A 604 9.70 -2.21 0.16
CA ASN A 604 9.12 -1.60 1.35
C ASN A 604 10.23 -1.12 2.28
N SER A 605 9.88 -0.31 3.28
CA SER A 605 10.82 0.27 4.21
C SER A 605 10.21 0.49 5.60
N ASN A 606 11.07 0.57 6.62
CA ASN A 606 10.66 0.40 8.03
C ASN A 606 9.82 1.55 8.59
N ASN A 607 9.74 2.67 7.89
CA ASN A 607 9.02 3.90 8.23
C ASN A 607 8.09 4.35 7.08
N ASN A 608 7.63 3.43 6.23
CA ASN A 608 6.58 3.71 5.22
C ASN A 608 5.16 3.75 5.86
N THR A 609 5.03 4.31 7.06
CA THR A 609 3.75 4.43 7.78
C THR A 609 3.07 5.73 7.34
N TYR A 610 1.82 5.64 6.88
CA TYR A 610 1.03 6.79 6.41
C TYR A 610 -0.45 6.58 6.71
N TRP A 611 -1.18 7.68 6.77
CA TRP A 611 -2.64 7.71 6.80
C TRP A 611 -3.09 8.78 5.82
N CYS A 612 -4.14 8.51 5.05
CA CYS A 612 -4.60 9.35 3.95
C CYS A 612 -6.12 9.50 3.94
N LEU A 613 -6.56 10.66 3.45
CA LEU A 613 -7.91 10.89 2.98
C LEU A 613 -7.94 10.66 1.47
N ARG A 614 -8.87 9.82 1.01
CA ARG A 614 -9.20 9.68 -0.42
C ARG A 614 -10.64 10.15 -0.62
N THR A 615 -10.81 11.23 -1.36
CA THR A 615 -12.12 11.92 -1.53
C THR A 615 -12.57 11.80 -2.98
N ILE A 616 -13.84 11.41 -3.18
CA ILE A 616 -14.50 11.39 -4.50
C ILE A 616 -15.94 11.87 -4.33
N ASN A 617 -16.22 13.09 -4.81
CA ASN A 617 -17.58 13.61 -4.98
C ASN A 617 -17.76 14.22 -6.39
N GLU A 618 -18.78 15.04 -6.59
CA GLU A 618 -19.08 15.67 -7.89
C GLU A 618 -18.05 16.73 -8.30
N ALA A 619 -17.40 17.40 -7.33
CA ALA A 619 -16.46 18.48 -7.55
C ALA A 619 -14.99 18.08 -7.27
N GLU A 620 -14.76 17.29 -6.23
CA GLU A 620 -13.42 16.94 -5.72
C GLU A 620 -13.07 15.48 -5.98
N ASN A 621 -11.81 15.23 -6.31
CA ASN A 621 -11.27 13.89 -6.54
C ASN A 621 -9.79 13.84 -6.14
N PHE A 622 -9.48 13.84 -4.84
CA PHE A 622 -8.10 13.99 -4.37
C PHE A 622 -7.62 12.84 -3.47
N LEU A 623 -6.30 12.77 -3.32
CA LEU A 623 -5.58 11.94 -2.34
C LEU A 623 -4.68 12.84 -1.49
N TYR A 624 -5.00 12.97 -0.20
CA TYR A 624 -4.20 13.69 0.79
C TYR A 624 -3.58 12.71 1.77
N CYS A 625 -2.27 12.76 2.00
CA CYS A 625 -1.55 11.81 2.86
C CYS A 625 -0.62 12.49 3.86
N GLU A 626 -0.57 11.95 5.08
CA GLU A 626 0.43 12.28 6.10
C GLU A 626 1.26 11.05 6.47
N PHE A 627 2.58 11.19 6.45
CA PHE A 627 3.54 10.12 6.71
C PHE A 627 4.22 10.28 8.08
N VAL A 628 4.66 9.15 8.67
CA VAL A 628 5.43 9.14 9.94
C VAL A 628 6.77 9.87 9.84
N THR A 629 7.30 10.04 8.63
CA THR A 629 8.47 10.87 8.34
C THR A 629 8.17 12.36 8.32
N GLU A 630 6.98 12.76 8.78
CA GLU A 630 6.42 14.12 8.75
C GLU A 630 6.22 14.71 7.36
N PHE A 631 6.40 13.88 6.33
CA PHE A 631 6.12 14.22 4.95
C PHE A 631 4.60 14.26 4.70
N VAL A 632 4.18 15.17 3.84
CA VAL A 632 2.79 15.47 3.50
C VAL A 632 2.69 15.60 1.98
N SER A 633 1.66 14.99 1.40
CA SER A 633 1.38 15.10 -0.02
C SER A 633 -0.10 15.29 -0.32
N TYR A 634 -0.38 15.98 -1.42
CA TYR A 634 -1.72 16.13 -2.00
C TYR A 634 -1.62 15.97 -3.51
N TYR A 635 -2.55 15.20 -4.08
CA TYR A 635 -2.71 15.00 -5.51
C TYR A 635 -4.18 15.23 -5.88
N ASP A 636 -4.45 15.98 -6.94
CA ASP A 636 -5.79 16.07 -7.56
C ASP A 636 -5.85 15.09 -8.73
N LEU A 637 -6.68 14.06 -8.62
CA LEU A 637 -6.81 12.98 -9.60
C LEU A 637 -7.80 13.33 -10.73
N ASN A 638 -8.36 14.54 -10.76
CA ASN A 638 -8.99 15.07 -11.97
C ASN A 638 -7.94 15.57 -12.98
N GLU A 639 -6.82 16.12 -12.50
CA GLU A 639 -5.73 16.66 -13.34
C GLU A 639 -4.53 15.70 -13.44
N ASP A 640 -4.21 14.99 -12.35
CA ASP A 640 -3.09 14.06 -12.21
C ASP A 640 -3.59 12.65 -11.81
N PRO A 641 -4.24 11.92 -12.74
CA PRO A 641 -4.82 10.61 -12.45
C PRO A 641 -3.77 9.56 -12.04
N TYR A 642 -2.48 9.76 -12.37
CA TYR A 642 -1.37 8.86 -12.04
C TYR A 642 -0.52 9.32 -10.84
N GLN A 643 -0.92 10.40 -10.15
CA GLN A 643 -0.27 10.95 -8.95
C GLN A 643 1.22 11.29 -9.14
N LEU A 644 1.59 11.77 -10.34
CA LEU A 644 2.93 12.16 -10.76
C LEU A 644 3.48 13.41 -10.05
N HIS A 645 2.63 14.33 -9.61
CA HIS A 645 3.03 15.64 -9.10
C HIS A 645 2.35 16.01 -7.76
N ASN A 646 3.14 16.08 -6.70
CA ASN A 646 2.65 16.50 -5.39
C ASN A 646 2.44 18.04 -5.33
N ILE A 647 1.17 18.47 -5.32
CA ILE A 647 0.78 19.89 -5.33
C ILE A 647 0.50 20.47 -3.92
N VAL A 648 0.92 19.81 -2.84
CA VAL A 648 0.66 20.26 -1.44
C VAL A 648 1.09 21.72 -1.13
N TYR A 649 1.96 22.32 -1.94
CA TYR A 649 2.40 23.71 -1.80
C TYR A 649 1.52 24.76 -2.49
N SER A 650 0.58 24.36 -3.37
CA SER A 650 -0.41 25.26 -3.98
C SER A 650 -1.64 25.47 -3.10
N LEU A 651 -1.89 24.55 -2.15
CA LEU A 651 -3.02 24.64 -1.22
C LEU A 651 -2.87 25.82 -0.25
N GLU A 652 -4.00 26.43 0.09
CA GLU A 652 -4.06 27.33 1.25
C GLU A 652 -3.83 26.57 2.56
N MET A 653 -3.18 27.22 3.52
CA MET A 653 -2.92 26.64 4.85
C MET A 653 -4.21 26.31 5.60
N SER A 654 -5.27 27.09 5.39
CA SER A 654 -6.64 26.86 5.88
C SER A 654 -7.18 25.49 5.43
N THR A 655 -7.11 25.20 4.13
CA THR A 655 -7.51 23.91 3.54
C THR A 655 -6.66 22.77 4.09
N LEU A 656 -5.35 22.98 4.18
CA LEU A 656 -4.42 21.97 4.72
C LEU A 656 -4.68 21.66 6.21
N GLU A 657 -5.00 22.67 7.02
CA GLU A 657 -5.40 22.51 8.42
C GLU A 657 -6.73 21.76 8.56
N ARG A 658 -7.72 22.04 7.71
CA ARG A 658 -9.00 21.29 7.65
C ARG A 658 -8.80 19.83 7.26
N LEU A 659 -7.98 19.54 6.25
CA LEU A 659 -7.65 18.17 5.83
C LEU A 659 -6.93 17.38 6.94
N SER A 660 -5.97 18.02 7.61
CA SER A 660 -5.24 17.39 8.73
C SER A 660 -6.16 17.09 9.92
N GLU A 661 -7.11 17.97 10.23
CA GLU A 661 -8.09 17.73 11.30
C GLU A 661 -9.12 16.66 10.95
N ARG A 662 -9.65 16.64 9.71
CA ARG A 662 -10.55 15.55 9.24
C ARG A 662 -9.84 14.20 9.29
N LEU A 663 -8.57 14.15 8.88
CA LEU A 663 -7.74 12.94 9.00
C LEU A 663 -7.51 12.55 10.46
N ARG A 664 -7.33 13.51 11.37
CA ARG A 664 -7.24 13.22 12.82
C ARG A 664 -8.55 12.64 13.38
N LEU A 665 -9.70 13.17 12.99
CA LEU A 665 -11.00 12.64 13.44
C LEU A 665 -11.26 11.23 12.93
N LEU A 666 -10.93 10.94 11.66
CA LEU A 666 -10.98 9.58 11.11
C LEU A 666 -9.93 8.63 11.71
N ARG A 667 -8.81 9.15 12.24
CA ARG A 667 -7.80 8.36 12.96
C ARG A 667 -8.25 7.86 14.34
N ASP A 668 -9.19 8.56 14.95
CA ASP A 668 -9.67 8.31 16.31
C ASP A 668 -11.10 7.70 16.33
N CYS A 669 -11.69 7.43 15.15
CA CYS A 669 -13.09 7.03 14.99
C CYS A 669 -13.34 5.55 15.35
N LYS A 670 -14.58 5.24 15.76
CA LYS A 670 -15.07 3.88 16.05
C LYS A 670 -16.55 3.71 15.72
N GLY A 671 -16.89 2.58 15.12
CA GLY A 671 -18.25 2.24 14.69
C GLY A 671 -18.85 3.34 13.81
N ALA A 672 -20.13 3.63 14.06
CA ALA A 672 -20.89 4.68 13.35
C ALA A 672 -20.28 6.10 13.40
N SER A 673 -19.29 6.39 14.26
CA SER A 673 -18.60 7.69 14.22
C SER A 673 -17.65 7.83 13.01
N CYS A 674 -17.16 6.73 12.44
CA CYS A 674 -16.32 6.78 11.25
C CYS A 674 -17.09 7.32 10.02
N GLU A 675 -18.36 6.93 9.84
CA GLU A 675 -19.21 7.43 8.75
C GLU A 675 -19.44 8.95 8.87
N ARG A 676 -19.62 9.48 10.09
CA ARG A 676 -19.84 10.92 10.33
C ARG A 676 -18.67 11.79 9.85
N TYR A 677 -17.43 11.33 10.04
CA TYR A 677 -16.25 12.05 9.58
C TYR A 677 -15.92 11.76 8.10
N SER A 678 -16.48 10.68 7.54
CA SER A 678 -16.40 10.30 6.13
C SER A 678 -17.42 11.05 5.24
N ALA A 679 -18.46 11.66 5.83
CA ALA A 679 -19.48 12.44 5.13
C ALA A 679 -19.03 13.87 4.77
N ILE A 680 -19.57 14.41 3.67
CA ILE A 680 -19.24 15.76 3.15
C ILE A 680 -19.44 16.89 4.19
N ASN A 681 -20.43 16.72 5.08
CA ASN A 681 -20.79 17.69 6.12
C ASN A 681 -20.11 17.41 7.48
N TRP A 682 -19.00 16.67 7.51
CA TRP A 682 -18.27 16.26 8.74
C TRP A 682 -18.04 17.38 9.76
N GLU A 683 -17.86 18.63 9.32
CA GLU A 683 -17.65 19.80 10.18
C GLU A 683 -18.85 20.07 11.12
N GLN A 684 -20.06 19.67 10.73
CA GLN A 684 -21.27 19.74 11.57
C GLN A 684 -21.27 18.73 12.73
N HIS A 685 -20.35 17.76 12.70
CA HIS A 685 -20.20 16.72 13.72
C HIS A 685 -19.01 16.96 14.65
N ILE A 686 -18.29 18.07 14.50
CA ILE A 686 -17.30 18.52 15.48
C ILE A 686 -18.07 19.05 16.70
N GLU A 687 -17.93 18.39 17.85
CA GLU A 687 -18.49 18.93 19.10
C GLU A 687 -17.88 20.32 19.37
N PRO A 688 -18.70 21.35 19.66
CA PRO A 688 -18.16 22.65 20.03
C PRO A 688 -17.27 22.47 21.26
N PRO A 689 -16.08 23.12 21.31
CA PRO A 689 -15.17 22.94 22.43
C PRO A 689 -15.90 23.27 23.73
N LEU A 690 -15.90 22.32 24.67
CA LEU A 690 -16.50 22.47 26.00
C LEU A 690 -16.11 23.84 26.55
N THR A 691 -17.09 24.75 26.61
CA THR A 691 -16.87 26.11 27.11
C THR A 691 -16.37 25.99 28.54
N ALA A 692 -15.10 26.33 28.76
CA ALA A 692 -14.54 26.36 30.10
C ALA A 692 -15.47 27.21 30.98
N PRO A 693 -15.81 26.76 32.21
CA PRO A 693 -16.64 27.56 33.08
C PRO A 693 -15.99 28.93 33.26
N HIS A 694 -16.75 29.98 32.96
CA HIS A 694 -16.32 31.36 33.17
C HIS A 694 -15.97 31.59 34.65
N PRO A 695 -14.99 32.47 34.93
CA PRO A 695 -14.15 32.41 36.13
C PRO A 695 -14.86 32.65 37.47
#